data_AF-A0A0K1W2C5-F1
#
_entry.id   AF-A0A0K1W2C5-F1
#
_cell.length_a   1.000
_cell.length_b   1.000
_cell.length_c   1.000
_cell.angle_alpha   90.00
_cell.angle_beta   90.00
_cell.angle_gamma   90.00
#
_symmetry.space_group_name_H-M   'P 1'
#
loop_
_entity.id
_entity.type
_entity.pdbx_description
1 polymer ?
#
loop_
_entity_poly.entity_id
_entity_poly.type
_entity_poly.pdbx_seq_one_letter_code
_entity_poly.pdbx_strand_id
1 'polypeptide(L)'
;MKKLIFLSTSIMLSFAILVLPLFWIINSFNKNQINRQPNTTHNNNNLDENNQGFYDLNKLKNSLKSDLGDFDMLSTQIISEKFLELNKSDSKIANLSVNDVYVSLTKITGARIKLEGFIGYIDVKYLLTDISKMVDKTDIGTIDKLDDVNVFKKFKNINPKLRNIDIESYFSIGYGSLNELSLNKKNIQSNLRTSSSDLMIQYKLSNLDGLILNRYIGDVAKIDKEQIISRIEVSNESNDNYKLIEKEVEKIDVLSNEINYNNAKVQLNEENFNDNTSIVNFSVNNLNGLVTETDLGLINSITEDELQKQILNKNPLLQKYLDNNKKIQLNVKDLKLRNAAFTLSSGLTQDIKITYQCENVDGIITNLNLDPIENWDKNEPIKQLITAIKNKNPILNNIKDDSLFEIDKNSIKHDNFTITDRDVNSRFEVKINGYKGSVKPNFKVRRKEVKEVIKTNNIGKFYWTTKQEIIDRISMYNNNIPFDLENFELVNLTYDSVDVNSKTDSLRYFGNTKIIFNTDFNNNGKNMSIYGTENTDVDGMVARTNSIIEEATLSHNYTDTNGAQRFKFDYTIPFSIKDAYNYNNDSKLKLYAKITLKKFKSTGYQGKIGDYMGGYNSTLVEVPLSEINNLGSNQSYSTDVNTNNEFKDMEISYRSRNFWSQCNNRSTLKLSSTIKMSITKGSVNNDNQNISFAFEVTNRMNDYSTCDQFDTSYEFNIQKVSIE
;
A
#
# COMPACT_ATOMS: atom_id res chain seq x y z
N MET A 1 27.32 39.39 38.25
CA MET A 1 27.60 40.69 38.92
C MET A 1 29.02 41.22 38.72
N LYS A 2 30.09 40.42 38.86
CA LYS A 2 31.49 40.90 38.70
C LYS A 2 31.80 41.59 37.34
N LYS A 3 31.20 41.13 36.23
CA LYS A 3 31.39 41.75 34.89
C LYS A 3 30.69 43.11 34.73
N LEU A 4 29.58 43.34 35.45
CA LEU A 4 28.81 44.58 35.39
C LEU A 4 29.47 45.68 36.23
N ILE A 5 30.05 45.29 37.37
CA ILE A 5 30.88 46.17 38.21
C ILE A 5 32.12 46.62 37.43
N PHE A 6 32.78 45.70 36.69
CA PHE A 6 33.95 46.03 35.89
C PHE A 6 33.62 47.01 34.75
N LEU A 7 32.46 46.84 34.09
CA LEU A 7 31.99 47.76 33.05
C LEU A 7 31.65 49.14 33.64
N SER A 8 30.97 49.19 34.79
CA SER A 8 30.65 50.47 35.45
C SER A 8 31.90 51.20 35.95
N THR A 9 32.91 50.49 36.48
CA THR A 9 34.18 51.10 36.88
C THR A 9 34.98 51.58 35.67
N SER A 10 35.00 50.84 34.56
CA SER A 10 35.70 51.29 33.34
C SER A 10 35.03 52.51 32.70
N ILE A 11 33.69 52.60 32.74
CA ILE A 11 32.94 53.77 32.26
C ILE A 11 33.17 54.98 33.19
N MET A 12 33.18 54.78 34.52
CA MET A 12 33.50 55.88 35.46
C MET A 12 34.97 56.34 35.37
N LEU A 13 35.91 55.41 35.17
CA LEU A 13 37.33 55.77 35.01
C LEU A 13 37.57 56.56 33.71
N SER A 14 36.88 56.19 32.61
CA SER A 14 36.98 56.91 31.34
C SER A 14 36.31 58.29 31.40
N PHE A 15 35.21 58.45 32.14
CA PHE A 15 34.66 59.78 32.43
C PHE A 15 35.59 60.64 33.31
N ALA A 16 36.20 60.07 34.36
CA ALA A 16 37.13 60.81 35.21
C ALA A 16 38.41 61.26 34.46
N ILE A 17 38.96 60.40 33.59
CA ILE A 17 40.15 60.70 32.77
C ILE A 17 39.85 61.75 31.69
N LEU A 18 38.61 61.85 31.19
CA LEU A 18 38.22 62.88 30.22
C LEU A 18 37.84 64.21 30.88
N VAL A 19 37.18 64.19 32.04
CA VAL A 19 36.63 65.39 32.68
C VAL A 19 37.69 66.17 33.47
N LEU A 20 38.63 65.51 34.15
CA LEU A 20 39.66 66.18 34.95
C LEU A 20 40.62 67.07 34.14
N PRO A 21 41.15 66.65 32.97
CA PRO A 21 41.96 67.50 32.12
C PRO A 21 41.14 68.66 31.53
N LEU A 22 39.88 68.42 31.15
CA LEU A 22 38.99 69.48 30.63
C LEU A 22 38.68 70.54 31.69
N PHE A 23 38.45 70.15 32.95
CA PHE A 23 38.21 71.11 34.04
C PHE A 23 39.46 71.93 34.36
N TRP A 24 40.66 71.32 34.29
CA TRP A 24 41.92 72.04 34.49
C TRP A 24 42.27 72.95 33.30
N ILE A 25 41.99 72.53 32.07
CA ILE A 25 42.12 73.35 30.86
C ILE A 25 41.13 74.52 30.91
N ILE A 26 39.87 74.31 31.29
CA ILE A 26 38.86 75.39 31.41
C ILE A 26 39.22 76.37 32.54
N ASN A 27 39.71 75.89 33.69
CA ASN A 27 40.13 76.76 34.79
C ASN A 27 41.45 77.51 34.48
N SER A 28 42.36 76.89 33.71
CA SER A 28 43.57 77.51 33.16
C SER A 28 43.26 78.55 32.07
N PHE A 29 42.29 78.27 31.19
CA PHE A 29 41.83 79.21 30.16
C PHE A 29 41.14 80.42 30.79
N ASN A 30 40.28 80.22 31.80
CA ASN A 30 39.62 81.32 32.51
C ASN A 30 40.58 82.18 33.34
N LYS A 31 41.67 81.61 33.89
CA LYS A 31 42.70 82.40 34.59
C LYS A 31 43.66 83.13 33.65
N ASN A 32 43.90 82.63 32.43
CA ASN A 32 44.85 83.23 31.47
C ASN A 32 44.22 84.23 30.48
N GLN A 33 42.90 84.38 30.45
CA GLN A 33 42.21 85.37 29.60
C GLN A 33 41.81 86.67 30.33
N ILE A 34 41.95 86.75 31.67
CA ILE A 34 41.59 87.95 32.45
C ILE A 34 42.72 89.01 32.49
N ASN A 35 43.94 88.71 32.01
CA ASN A 35 45.09 89.64 32.05
C ASN A 35 45.81 89.86 30.72
N ARG A 36 45.13 89.77 29.57
CA ARG A 36 45.69 90.24 28.29
C ARG A 36 44.96 91.52 27.85
N GLN A 37 45.55 92.67 28.18
CA GLN A 37 45.16 93.94 27.58
C GLN A 37 45.42 93.88 26.05
N PRO A 38 44.47 94.33 25.21
CA PRO A 38 44.74 94.57 23.80
C PRO A 38 45.76 95.72 23.65
N ASN A 39 46.69 95.58 22.71
CA ASN A 39 47.76 96.55 22.42
C ASN A 39 47.21 97.97 22.30
N THR A 40 47.39 98.79 23.34
CA THR A 40 47.14 100.22 23.30
C THR A 40 48.33 100.93 22.64
N THR A 41 48.26 101.10 21.32
CA THR A 41 48.96 102.20 20.65
C THR A 41 47.91 103.20 20.19
N HIS A 42 47.50 104.11 21.08
CA HIS A 42 47.33 105.54 20.79
C HIS A 42 46.76 106.32 21.98
N ASN A 43 47.44 107.43 22.27
CA ASN A 43 46.97 108.54 23.09
C ASN A 43 45.67 109.10 22.51
N ASN A 44 44.63 109.22 23.33
CA ASN A 44 43.80 110.42 23.31
C ASN A 44 43.03 110.58 24.63
N ASN A 45 43.15 111.80 25.17
CA ASN A 45 42.46 112.29 26.34
C ASN A 45 40.96 112.46 26.03
N ASN A 46 40.13 111.65 26.67
CA ASN A 46 38.84 112.00 27.27
C ASN A 46 38.07 110.69 27.49
N LEU A 47 38.22 110.16 28.71
CA LEU A 47 37.46 109.02 29.22
C LEU A 47 36.12 109.54 29.74
N ASP A 48 35.03 109.10 29.10
CA ASP A 48 33.75 108.87 29.77
C ASP A 48 33.48 107.36 29.78
N GLU A 49 32.85 106.93 30.86
CA GLU A 49 32.98 105.62 31.50
C GLU A 49 32.22 104.44 30.81
N ASN A 50 32.71 103.23 31.11
CA ASN A 50 32.01 101.93 31.09
C ASN A 50 31.74 101.21 29.75
N ASN A 51 32.70 100.38 29.31
CA ASN A 51 32.44 98.96 29.02
C ASN A 51 33.73 98.15 28.79
N GLN A 52 33.91 97.06 29.52
CA GLN A 52 34.93 96.05 29.23
C GLN A 52 34.55 95.24 27.97
N GLY A 53 34.89 95.79 26.80
CA GLY A 53 35.68 95.07 25.79
C GLY A 53 35.08 93.95 24.93
N PHE A 54 33.78 93.61 24.97
CA PHE A 54 33.16 92.73 23.97
C PHE A 54 31.72 93.13 23.64
N TYR A 55 31.37 93.20 22.35
CA TYR A 55 30.00 93.52 21.90
C TYR A 55 29.17 92.24 21.67
N ASP A 56 27.90 92.24 22.08
CA ASP A 56 26.98 91.14 21.78
C ASP A 56 26.47 91.24 20.35
N LEU A 57 26.82 90.25 19.52
CA LEU A 57 26.49 90.19 18.10
C LEU A 57 24.97 90.04 17.90
N ASN A 58 24.24 89.50 18.88
CA ASN A 58 22.77 89.41 18.84
C ASN A 58 22.10 90.79 18.90
N LYS A 59 22.73 91.78 19.57
CA LYS A 59 22.20 93.16 19.62
C LYS A 59 22.38 93.91 18.30
N LEU A 60 23.27 93.43 17.44
CA LEU A 60 23.53 93.98 16.10
C LEU A 60 22.83 93.19 14.99
N LYS A 61 22.20 92.06 15.32
CA LYS A 61 21.64 91.13 14.31
C LYS A 61 20.63 91.77 13.35
N ASN A 62 19.93 92.82 13.79
CA ASN A 62 18.97 93.55 12.95
C ASN A 62 19.61 94.69 12.12
N SER A 63 20.81 95.16 12.50
CA SER A 63 21.57 96.16 11.74
C SER A 63 22.54 95.53 10.75
N LEU A 64 22.91 94.27 10.97
CA LEU A 64 23.82 93.53 10.11
C LEU A 64 23.11 92.90 8.91
N LYS A 65 23.67 93.10 7.73
CA LYS A 65 23.31 92.37 6.52
C LYS A 65 23.82 90.94 6.65
N SER A 66 22.91 90.03 6.95
CA SER A 66 23.15 88.58 6.99
C SER A 66 23.04 87.91 5.63
N ASP A 67 22.38 88.56 4.65
CA ASP A 67 22.34 88.09 3.27
C ASP A 67 23.55 88.64 2.52
N LEU A 68 24.47 87.75 2.15
CA LEU A 68 25.72 88.10 1.47
C LEU A 68 25.56 88.13 -0.05
N GLY A 69 24.36 87.81 -0.56
CA GLY A 69 24.07 87.71 -1.98
C GLY A 69 24.71 86.47 -2.60
N ASP A 70 25.18 86.64 -3.82
CA ASP A 70 25.61 85.56 -4.70
C ASP A 70 27.13 85.33 -4.60
N PHE A 71 27.53 84.07 -4.45
CA PHE A 71 28.93 83.63 -4.54
C PHE A 71 29.14 82.71 -5.73
N ASP A 72 30.19 83.00 -6.49
CA ASP A 72 30.70 82.11 -7.53
C ASP A 72 31.59 80.98 -6.98
N MET A 73 32.18 81.17 -5.79
CA MET A 73 33.04 80.20 -5.13
C MET A 73 32.94 80.37 -3.61
N LEU A 74 32.93 79.25 -2.87
CA LEU A 74 32.93 79.27 -1.41
C LEU A 74 34.34 79.08 -0.86
N SER A 75 34.86 80.11 -0.19
CA SER A 75 36.00 80.01 0.71
C SER A 75 35.73 80.83 1.96
N THR A 76 36.34 80.44 3.09
CA THR A 76 36.22 81.20 4.35
C THR A 76 36.65 82.65 4.18
N GLN A 77 37.68 82.88 3.37
CA GLN A 77 38.18 84.21 3.03
C GLN A 77 37.14 85.04 2.27
N ILE A 78 36.58 84.50 1.18
CA ILE A 78 35.59 85.20 0.33
C ILE A 78 34.32 85.54 1.14
N ILE A 79 33.84 84.59 1.96
CA ILE A 79 32.67 84.81 2.83
C ILE A 79 32.94 85.94 3.83
N SER A 80 34.15 85.96 4.41
CA SER A 80 34.56 86.98 5.38
C SER A 80 34.72 88.36 4.75
N GLU A 81 35.37 88.43 3.59
CA GLU A 81 35.53 89.66 2.80
C GLU A 81 34.17 90.28 2.46
N LYS A 82 33.23 89.45 1.98
CA LYS A 82 31.90 89.91 1.58
C LYS A 82 31.04 90.32 2.78
N PHE A 83 31.10 89.58 3.87
CA PHE A 83 30.43 89.95 5.12
C PHE A 83 30.92 91.29 5.64
N LEU A 84 32.23 91.52 5.66
CA LEU A 84 32.80 92.80 6.08
C LEU A 84 32.38 93.91 5.11
N GLU A 85 32.54 93.72 3.80
CA GLU A 85 32.15 94.67 2.75
C GLU A 85 30.72 95.21 2.94
N LEU A 86 29.75 94.31 3.15
CA LEU A 86 28.33 94.67 3.29
C LEU A 86 27.99 95.33 4.62
N ASN A 87 28.84 95.17 5.63
CA ASN A 87 28.63 95.66 7.00
C ASN A 87 29.63 96.75 7.42
N LYS A 88 30.49 97.25 6.51
CA LYS A 88 31.47 98.33 6.80
C LYS A 88 30.85 99.62 7.34
N SER A 89 29.57 99.87 7.07
CA SER A 89 28.86 101.05 7.56
C SER A 89 28.58 101.01 9.06
N ASP A 90 28.67 99.84 9.71
CA ASP A 90 28.55 99.75 11.16
C ASP A 90 29.88 100.14 11.82
N SER A 91 29.86 101.23 12.60
CA SER A 91 31.02 101.77 13.31
C SER A 91 31.78 100.75 14.19
N LYS A 92 31.13 99.64 14.59
CA LYS A 92 31.72 98.60 15.43
C LYS A 92 32.39 97.48 14.62
N ILE A 93 32.08 97.36 13.33
CA ILE A 93 32.64 96.34 12.41
C ILE A 93 33.61 96.95 11.40
N ALA A 94 33.50 98.26 11.12
CA ALA A 94 34.28 98.96 10.10
C ALA A 94 35.81 98.75 10.18
N ASN A 95 36.33 98.52 11.39
CA ASN A 95 37.77 98.34 11.65
C ASN A 95 38.23 96.87 11.70
N LEU A 96 37.32 95.90 11.52
CA LEU A 96 37.68 94.49 11.49
C LEU A 96 38.33 94.12 10.14
N SER A 97 39.35 93.29 10.19
CA SER A 97 39.98 92.65 9.04
C SER A 97 39.40 91.27 8.79
N VAL A 98 39.70 90.68 7.63
CA VAL A 98 39.28 89.31 7.27
C VAL A 98 39.74 88.27 8.30
N ASN A 99 40.90 88.50 8.95
CA ASN A 99 41.45 87.60 9.97
C ASN A 99 40.65 87.64 11.29
N ASP A 100 39.85 88.69 11.49
CA ASP A 100 39.00 88.87 12.66
C ASP A 100 37.62 88.20 12.47
N VAL A 101 37.41 87.52 11.34
CA VAL A 101 36.18 86.83 10.97
C VAL A 101 36.40 85.32 10.93
N TYR A 102 35.74 84.60 11.83
CA TYR A 102 35.80 83.14 11.89
C TYR A 102 34.54 82.52 11.30
N VAL A 103 34.67 81.96 10.10
CA VAL A 103 33.59 81.22 9.44
C VAL A 103 33.60 79.77 9.93
N SER A 104 32.49 79.36 10.52
CA SER A 104 32.22 78.00 11.00
C SER A 104 30.98 77.43 10.28
N LEU A 105 30.93 76.11 10.09
CA LEU A 105 29.79 75.39 9.49
C LEU A 105 29.32 75.96 8.13
N THR A 106 30.10 75.71 7.07
CA THR A 106 29.79 76.13 5.69
C THR A 106 28.80 75.18 5.02
N LYS A 107 27.65 75.70 4.57
CA LYS A 107 26.66 75.00 3.74
C LYS A 107 26.62 75.62 2.33
N ILE A 108 25.91 74.98 1.40
CA ILE A 108 25.71 75.52 0.04
C ILE A 108 24.98 76.88 0.06
N THR A 109 24.10 77.11 1.05
CA THR A 109 23.21 78.28 1.11
C THR A 109 23.50 79.25 2.24
N GLY A 110 24.62 79.08 2.95
CA GLY A 110 24.93 79.89 4.12
C GLY A 110 26.06 79.36 4.98
N ALA A 111 26.54 80.18 5.90
CA ALA A 111 27.57 79.82 6.86
C ALA A 111 27.30 80.47 8.22
N ARG A 112 28.03 80.06 9.26
CA ARG A 112 27.95 80.67 10.59
C ARG A 112 29.22 81.46 10.88
N ILE A 113 29.10 82.77 11.02
CA ILE A 113 30.22 83.68 11.27
C ILE A 113 30.30 84.05 12.75
N LYS A 114 31.53 84.09 13.29
CA LYS A 114 31.89 84.72 14.57
C LYS A 114 32.91 85.82 14.31
N LEU A 115 32.91 86.86 15.13
CA LEU A 115 33.82 88.01 15.00
C LEU A 115 34.71 88.12 16.24
N GLU A 116 35.99 88.42 16.05
CA GLU A 116 36.93 88.75 17.12
C GLU A 116 36.42 90.00 17.88
N GLY A 117 36.45 89.96 19.21
CA GLY A 117 35.89 91.06 20.02
C GLY A 117 34.36 91.03 20.19
N PHE A 118 33.66 89.98 19.74
CA PHE A 118 32.21 89.82 19.90
C PHE A 118 31.81 88.51 20.58
N ILE A 119 30.70 88.53 21.33
CA ILE A 119 30.06 87.34 21.90
C ILE A 119 28.87 86.96 21.01
N GLY A 120 28.78 85.69 20.62
CA GLY A 120 27.68 85.15 19.79
C GLY A 120 28.11 84.69 18.40
N TYR A 121 27.13 84.46 17.51
CA TYR A 121 27.35 84.13 16.10
C TYR A 121 26.25 84.73 15.24
N ILE A 122 26.52 84.94 13.95
CA ILE A 122 25.53 85.28 12.94
C ILE A 122 25.48 84.20 11.88
N ASP A 123 24.27 83.71 11.60
CA ASP A 123 24.05 82.84 10.45
C ASP A 123 23.89 83.73 9.23
N VAL A 124 24.85 83.66 8.32
CA VAL A 124 24.77 84.34 7.03
C VAL A 124 24.13 83.43 6.01
N LYS A 125 23.32 84.02 5.14
CA LYS A 125 22.74 83.36 3.98
C LYS A 125 23.44 83.87 2.74
N TYR A 126 23.66 82.96 1.81
CA TYR A 126 24.17 83.28 0.49
C TYR A 126 23.71 82.27 -0.51
N LEU A 127 23.85 82.59 -1.79
CA LEU A 127 23.52 81.70 -2.88
C LEU A 127 24.80 81.31 -3.61
N LEU A 128 25.15 80.02 -3.62
CA LEU A 128 26.17 79.53 -4.55
C LEU A 128 25.54 79.50 -5.96
N THR A 129 26.07 80.31 -6.88
CA THR A 129 25.52 80.47 -8.24
C THR A 129 25.83 79.27 -9.14
N ASP A 130 26.98 78.62 -8.93
CA ASP A 130 27.46 77.51 -9.75
C ASP A 130 28.36 76.55 -8.94
N ILE A 131 27.97 75.28 -8.84
CA ILE A 131 28.76 74.26 -8.14
C ILE A 131 29.98 73.79 -8.97
N SER A 132 29.97 73.96 -10.29
CA SER A 132 31.06 73.52 -11.17
C SER A 132 32.39 74.19 -10.80
N LYS A 133 32.36 75.44 -10.32
CA LYS A 133 33.53 76.19 -9.83
C LYS A 133 34.16 75.62 -8.54
N MET A 134 33.40 74.80 -7.81
CA MET A 134 33.87 74.09 -6.62
C MET A 134 34.43 72.70 -6.93
N VAL A 135 34.35 72.27 -8.19
CA VAL A 135 34.74 70.93 -8.66
C VAL A 135 36.04 71.04 -9.43
N ASP A 136 37.09 70.46 -8.88
CA ASP A 136 38.40 70.41 -9.51
C ASP A 136 38.50 69.27 -10.53
N LYS A 137 37.75 68.17 -10.31
CA LYS A 137 37.71 66.99 -11.18
C LYS A 137 36.31 66.40 -11.26
N THR A 138 35.82 66.23 -12.48
CA THR A 138 34.55 65.55 -12.79
C THR A 138 34.73 64.03 -12.96
N ASP A 139 35.93 63.55 -13.24
CA ASP A 139 36.27 62.14 -13.21
C ASP A 139 36.60 61.70 -11.77
N ILE A 140 35.74 60.86 -11.20
CA ILE A 140 35.94 60.31 -9.84
C ILE A 140 36.68 58.96 -9.84
N GLY A 141 37.15 58.51 -10.99
CA GLY A 141 37.90 57.29 -11.17
C GLY A 141 37.07 56.05 -10.85
N THR A 142 37.73 55.04 -10.27
CA THR A 142 37.07 53.76 -10.01
C THR A 142 36.16 53.80 -8.79
N ILE A 143 34.93 53.32 -8.97
CA ILE A 143 33.92 53.14 -7.91
C ILE A 143 33.59 51.66 -7.76
N ASP A 144 33.42 51.20 -6.53
CA ASP A 144 33.08 49.80 -6.24
C ASP A 144 31.59 49.51 -6.14
N LYS A 145 30.77 50.53 -5.84
CA LYS A 145 29.32 50.41 -5.70
C LYS A 145 28.62 51.68 -6.17
N LEU A 146 27.59 51.52 -6.99
CA LEU A 146 26.73 52.60 -7.45
C LEU A 146 25.59 52.85 -6.47
N ASP A 147 25.94 53.25 -5.25
CA ASP A 147 25.01 53.81 -4.28
C ASP A 147 25.39 55.26 -3.97
N ASP A 148 24.40 56.07 -3.57
CA ASP A 148 24.58 57.51 -3.43
C ASP A 148 25.71 57.85 -2.45
N VAL A 149 25.78 57.10 -1.33
CA VAL A 149 26.77 57.31 -0.27
C VAL A 149 28.20 57.12 -0.78
N ASN A 150 28.46 56.04 -1.52
CA ASN A 150 29.79 55.75 -2.05
C ASN A 150 30.19 56.73 -3.15
N VAL A 151 29.27 57.10 -4.03
CA VAL A 151 29.51 58.09 -5.08
C VAL A 151 29.81 59.46 -4.46
N PHE A 152 28.99 59.96 -3.53
CA PHE A 152 29.22 61.25 -2.86
C PHE A 152 30.53 61.27 -2.08
N LYS A 153 30.86 60.19 -1.36
CA LYS A 153 32.12 60.07 -0.63
C LYS A 153 33.31 60.12 -1.58
N LYS A 154 33.27 59.40 -2.71
CA LYS A 154 34.33 59.41 -3.72
C LYS A 154 34.47 60.80 -4.36
N PHE A 155 33.36 61.42 -4.71
CA PHE A 155 33.32 62.76 -5.28
C PHE A 155 33.90 63.82 -4.34
N LYS A 156 33.57 63.80 -3.04
CA LYS A 156 34.16 64.66 -2.01
C LYS A 156 35.65 64.42 -1.78
N ASN A 157 36.09 63.16 -1.83
CA ASN A 157 37.50 62.83 -1.63
C ASN A 157 38.39 63.38 -2.76
N ILE A 158 37.88 63.39 -3.99
CA ILE A 158 38.60 63.86 -5.17
C ILE A 158 38.54 65.38 -5.34
N ASN A 159 37.52 66.02 -4.76
CA ASN A 159 37.31 67.47 -4.77
C ASN A 159 37.45 68.05 -3.35
N PRO A 160 38.68 68.38 -2.87
CA PRO A 160 38.93 68.77 -1.48
C PRO A 160 38.10 69.96 -1.00
N LYS A 161 37.75 70.88 -1.92
CA LYS A 161 36.89 72.04 -1.66
C LYS A 161 35.49 71.66 -1.15
N LEU A 162 35.03 70.44 -1.44
CA LEU A 162 33.71 69.92 -1.05
C LEU A 162 33.74 69.03 0.21
N ARG A 163 34.93 68.71 0.75
CA ARG A 163 35.08 67.72 1.83
C ARG A 163 34.29 68.04 3.10
N ASN A 164 34.16 69.32 3.42
CA ASN A 164 33.43 69.82 4.59
C ASN A 164 32.07 70.44 4.25
N ILE A 165 31.59 70.26 3.00
CA ILE A 165 30.32 70.79 2.54
C ILE A 165 29.31 69.64 2.45
N ASP A 166 28.15 69.86 3.03
CA ASP A 166 27.02 68.94 2.91
C ASP A 166 26.33 69.09 1.54
N ILE A 167 26.85 68.40 0.53
CA ILE A 167 26.26 68.36 -0.82
C ILE A 167 25.14 67.31 -0.96
N GLU A 168 25.15 66.26 -0.13
CA GLU A 168 24.19 65.14 -0.16
C GLU A 168 22.78 65.60 0.21
N SER A 169 22.65 66.60 1.09
CA SER A 169 21.36 67.19 1.44
C SER A 169 20.72 67.99 0.30
N TYR A 170 21.49 68.40 -0.72
CA TYR A 170 21.03 69.34 -1.76
C TYR A 170 21.09 68.76 -3.17
N PHE A 171 21.87 67.71 -3.38
CA PHE A 171 21.98 67.01 -4.65
C PHE A 171 21.56 65.55 -4.50
N SER A 172 21.00 65.00 -5.56
CA SER A 172 20.74 63.58 -5.77
C SER A 172 21.55 63.13 -6.98
N ILE A 173 21.90 61.85 -7.03
CA ILE A 173 22.62 61.31 -8.18
C ILE A 173 21.61 60.77 -9.19
N GLY A 174 21.76 61.18 -10.44
CA GLY A 174 21.10 60.57 -11.59
C GLY A 174 22.05 59.59 -12.26
N TYR A 175 21.73 58.31 -12.22
CA TYR A 175 22.53 57.27 -12.89
C TYR A 175 22.13 57.21 -14.38
N GLY A 176 22.93 57.81 -15.26
CA GLY A 176 22.60 57.98 -16.68
C GLY A 176 23.12 56.87 -17.61
N SER A 177 24.35 56.41 -17.35
CA SER A 177 25.02 55.32 -18.08
C SER A 177 26.03 54.60 -17.17
N LEU A 178 26.67 53.54 -17.70
CA LEU A 178 27.69 52.74 -17.00
C LEU A 178 29.02 53.48 -16.73
N ASN A 179 29.19 54.68 -17.31
CA ASN A 179 30.41 55.49 -17.19
C ASN A 179 30.13 56.95 -16.79
N GLU A 180 28.86 57.37 -16.75
CA GLU A 180 28.47 58.74 -16.43
C GLU A 180 27.27 58.79 -15.49
N LEU A 181 27.35 59.71 -14.53
CA LEU A 181 26.26 60.05 -13.61
C LEU A 181 26.12 61.57 -13.53
N SER A 182 24.93 62.06 -13.20
CA SER A 182 24.66 63.49 -13.07
C SER A 182 24.38 63.85 -11.61
N LEU A 183 24.95 64.97 -11.14
CA LEU A 183 24.49 65.57 -9.88
C LEU A 183 23.31 66.48 -10.16
N ASN A 184 22.13 66.00 -9.80
CA ASN A 184 20.87 66.69 -9.97
C ASN A 184 20.52 67.40 -8.67
N LYS A 185 19.99 68.62 -8.76
CA LYS A 185 19.56 69.35 -7.57
C LYS A 185 18.28 68.73 -7.00
N LYS A 186 18.25 68.46 -5.70
CA LYS A 186 17.04 68.03 -4.98
C LYS A 186 16.02 69.16 -5.01
N ASN A 187 14.77 68.84 -5.34
CA ASN A 187 13.68 69.82 -5.43
C ASN A 187 13.20 70.21 -4.02
N ILE A 188 14.02 70.98 -3.30
CA ILE A 188 13.72 71.48 -1.96
C ILE A 188 13.08 72.86 -2.13
N GLN A 189 11.93 73.07 -1.48
CA GLN A 189 11.12 74.28 -1.56
C GLN A 189 11.95 75.58 -1.38
N SER A 190 11.78 76.48 -2.37
CA SER A 190 11.97 77.93 -2.36
C SER A 190 13.39 78.54 -2.50
N ASN A 191 13.51 79.40 -3.53
CA ASN A 191 14.42 80.54 -3.70
C ASN A 191 15.90 80.34 -4.10
N LEU A 192 16.29 79.19 -4.67
CA LEU A 192 17.57 79.10 -5.40
C LEU A 192 17.37 79.19 -6.92
N ARG A 193 17.45 80.40 -7.50
CA ARG A 193 17.66 80.59 -8.95
C ARG A 193 19.12 80.35 -9.28
N THR A 194 19.52 79.09 -9.43
CA THR A 194 20.82 78.70 -10.02
C THR A 194 20.55 78.26 -11.46
N SER A 195 21.30 78.80 -12.41
CA SER A 195 21.28 78.37 -13.81
C SER A 195 21.54 76.86 -13.92
N SER A 196 20.71 76.18 -14.73
CA SER A 196 20.70 74.73 -14.93
C SER A 196 21.99 74.21 -15.54
N SER A 197 22.87 73.64 -14.74
CA SER A 197 23.80 72.64 -15.26
C SER A 197 23.77 71.45 -14.32
N ASP A 198 23.15 70.37 -14.77
CA ASP A 198 23.38 69.05 -14.20
C ASP A 198 24.87 68.78 -14.37
N LEU A 199 25.60 68.62 -13.27
CA LEU A 199 27.03 68.38 -13.35
C LEU A 199 27.25 66.91 -13.70
N MET A 200 27.76 66.67 -14.90
CA MET A 200 28.15 65.35 -15.34
C MET A 200 29.46 64.92 -14.66
N ILE A 201 29.43 63.73 -14.07
CA ILE A 201 30.55 63.08 -13.41
C ILE A 201 30.86 61.81 -14.19
N GLN A 202 32.13 61.64 -14.52
CA GLN A 202 32.64 60.43 -15.15
C GLN A 202 33.15 59.47 -14.09
N TYR A 203 32.93 58.17 -14.30
CA TYR A 203 33.42 57.13 -13.42
C TYR A 203 33.73 55.85 -14.19
N LYS A 204 34.50 54.96 -13.56
CA LYS A 204 34.67 53.58 -14.02
C LYS A 204 34.18 52.63 -12.94
N LEU A 205 33.21 51.76 -13.26
CA LEU A 205 32.78 50.74 -12.33
C LEU A 205 33.83 49.63 -12.20
N SER A 206 34.19 49.24 -10.98
CA SER A 206 35.25 48.24 -10.78
C SER A 206 34.83 46.83 -11.17
N ASN A 207 33.57 46.47 -10.92
CA ASN A 207 33.01 45.14 -11.19
C ASN A 207 31.48 45.16 -11.33
N LEU A 208 30.89 44.09 -11.87
CA LEU A 208 29.43 43.97 -12.03
C LEU A 208 28.68 43.91 -10.68
N ASP A 209 29.31 43.43 -9.60
CA ASP A 209 28.74 43.46 -8.24
C ASP A 209 28.45 44.91 -7.77
N GLY A 210 29.16 45.90 -8.31
CA GLY A 210 28.92 47.31 -8.06
C GLY A 210 27.71 47.90 -8.78
N LEU A 211 27.18 47.20 -9.79
CA LEU A 211 25.91 47.50 -10.47
C LEU A 211 24.77 46.69 -9.86
N ILE A 212 24.93 45.38 -9.70
CA ILE A 212 23.92 44.48 -9.10
C ILE A 212 24.10 44.49 -7.58
N LEU A 213 23.59 45.52 -6.92
CA LEU A 213 23.79 45.72 -5.49
C LEU A 213 23.07 44.67 -4.63
N ASN A 214 21.89 44.21 -5.05
CA ASN A 214 21.21 43.06 -4.47
C ASN A 214 21.45 41.81 -5.31
N ARG A 215 22.32 40.94 -4.81
CA ARG A 215 22.67 39.67 -5.47
C ARG A 215 21.76 38.51 -5.06
N TYR A 216 20.88 38.67 -4.07
CA TYR A 216 19.84 37.69 -3.79
C TYR A 216 18.57 38.07 -4.54
N ILE A 217 18.30 37.36 -5.64
CA ILE A 217 17.25 37.73 -6.60
C ILE A 217 15.88 37.10 -6.25
N GLY A 218 15.78 36.46 -5.09
CA GLY A 218 14.55 35.85 -4.59
C GLY A 218 14.26 34.49 -5.20
N ASP A 219 12.97 34.17 -5.33
CA ASP A 219 12.51 32.87 -5.79
C ASP A 219 12.37 32.81 -7.33
N VAL A 220 12.97 31.79 -7.93
CA VAL A 220 12.81 31.45 -9.35
C VAL A 220 11.94 30.20 -9.51
N ALA A 221 10.96 30.28 -10.41
CA ALA A 221 10.06 29.16 -10.72
C ALA A 221 10.67 28.18 -11.71
N LYS A 222 11.51 28.68 -12.61
CA LYS A 222 12.26 27.99 -13.66
C LYS A 222 13.66 28.61 -13.73
N ILE A 223 14.67 27.77 -13.84
CA ILE A 223 16.06 28.22 -13.91
C ILE A 223 16.40 28.45 -15.38
N ASP A 224 15.97 29.58 -15.92
CA ASP A 224 16.32 30.05 -17.27
C ASP A 224 16.77 31.51 -17.30
N LYS A 225 17.32 31.92 -18.44
CA LYS A 225 17.92 33.25 -18.63
C LYS A 225 16.91 34.35 -18.36
N GLU A 226 15.73 34.26 -18.97
CA GLU A 226 14.69 35.28 -18.90
C GLU A 226 14.24 35.50 -17.46
N GLN A 227 14.02 34.42 -16.70
CA GLN A 227 13.58 34.54 -15.32
C GLN A 227 14.66 35.08 -14.39
N ILE A 228 15.93 34.67 -14.57
CA ILE A 228 17.05 35.18 -13.77
C ILE A 228 17.21 36.69 -14.01
N ILE A 229 17.21 37.12 -15.28
CA ILE A 229 17.36 38.53 -15.64
C ILE A 229 16.21 39.39 -15.08
N SER A 230 14.96 38.95 -15.27
CA SER A 230 13.80 39.64 -14.70
C SER A 230 13.88 39.75 -13.17
N ARG A 231 14.39 38.72 -12.48
CA ARG A 231 14.57 38.75 -11.03
C ARG A 231 15.71 39.66 -10.58
N ILE A 232 16.77 39.81 -11.37
CA ILE A 232 17.83 40.80 -11.10
C ILE A 232 17.24 42.21 -11.09
N GLU A 233 16.45 42.56 -12.11
CA GLU A 233 15.77 43.85 -12.21
C GLU A 233 14.88 44.11 -10.98
N VAL A 234 13.94 43.20 -10.70
CA VAL A 234 12.98 43.33 -9.58
C VAL A 234 13.67 43.41 -8.22
N SER A 235 14.70 42.57 -7.98
CA SER A 235 15.39 42.54 -6.69
C SER A 235 16.21 43.79 -6.40
N ASN A 236 16.48 44.62 -7.43
CA ASN A 236 17.24 45.85 -7.31
C ASN A 236 16.35 47.11 -7.45
N GLU A 237 15.02 46.98 -7.52
CA GLU A 237 14.09 48.11 -7.69
C GLU A 237 14.20 49.19 -6.61
N SER A 238 14.55 48.80 -5.39
CA SER A 238 14.72 49.73 -4.26
C SER A 238 16.06 50.45 -4.22
N ASN A 239 16.99 50.15 -5.13
CA ASN A 239 18.34 50.69 -5.10
C ASN A 239 18.43 52.01 -5.87
N ASP A 240 19.34 52.90 -5.43
CA ASP A 240 19.53 54.22 -6.04
C ASP A 240 19.82 54.14 -7.55
N ASN A 241 20.54 53.09 -7.98
CA ASN A 241 20.93 52.85 -9.36
C ASN A 241 19.92 52.02 -10.19
N TYR A 242 18.72 51.75 -9.67
CA TYR A 242 17.72 50.91 -10.36
C TYR A 242 17.45 51.36 -11.81
N LYS A 243 17.29 52.66 -12.06
CA LYS A 243 17.03 53.18 -13.42
C LYS A 243 18.15 52.88 -14.42
N LEU A 244 19.38 52.74 -13.93
CA LEU A 244 20.49 52.28 -14.77
C LEU A 244 20.40 50.77 -15.00
N ILE A 245 20.07 49.98 -13.98
CA ILE A 245 19.86 48.54 -14.12
C ILE A 245 18.74 48.26 -15.13
N GLU A 246 17.57 48.88 -14.99
CA GLU A 246 16.40 48.78 -15.90
C GLU A 246 16.80 49.05 -17.37
N LYS A 247 17.68 50.02 -17.60
CA LYS A 247 18.16 50.38 -18.95
C LYS A 247 19.21 49.41 -19.51
N GLU A 248 20.05 48.86 -18.66
CA GLU A 248 21.21 48.04 -19.07
C GLU A 248 20.95 46.54 -18.91
N VAL A 249 19.79 46.14 -18.38
CA VAL A 249 19.44 44.74 -18.07
C VAL A 249 19.48 43.83 -19.30
N GLU A 250 19.14 44.34 -20.49
CA GLU A 250 19.22 43.60 -21.75
C GLU A 250 20.66 43.25 -22.17
N LYS A 251 21.65 43.98 -21.65
CA LYS A 251 23.08 43.69 -21.87
C LYS A 251 23.62 42.66 -20.90
N ILE A 252 22.85 42.28 -19.88
CA ILE A 252 23.21 41.22 -18.94
C ILE A 252 22.86 39.88 -19.57
N ASP A 253 23.83 38.98 -19.63
CA ASP A 253 23.65 37.60 -20.06
C ASP A 253 23.86 36.63 -18.89
N VAL A 254 23.25 35.45 -18.98
CA VAL A 254 23.44 34.36 -18.03
C VAL A 254 24.34 33.32 -18.66
N LEU A 255 25.46 33.01 -18.02
CA LEU A 255 26.41 32.01 -18.52
C LEU A 255 25.83 30.61 -18.31
N SER A 256 25.28 30.00 -19.37
CA SER A 256 24.55 28.73 -19.31
C SER A 256 25.33 27.57 -18.68
N ASN A 257 26.66 27.55 -18.81
CA ASN A 257 27.55 26.54 -18.22
C ASN A 257 27.83 26.76 -16.72
N GLU A 258 27.47 27.92 -16.19
CA GLU A 258 27.70 28.36 -14.80
C GLU A 258 26.36 28.56 -14.05
N ILE A 259 25.30 27.88 -14.51
CA ILE A 259 24.01 27.81 -13.82
C ILE A 259 24.04 26.64 -12.82
N ASN A 260 23.66 26.92 -11.58
CA ASN A 260 23.44 25.94 -10.52
C ASN A 260 22.00 26.02 -9.98
N TYR A 261 21.64 25.14 -9.05
CA TYR A 261 20.28 25.08 -8.51
C TYR A 261 19.93 26.30 -7.61
N ASN A 262 20.92 27.04 -7.11
CA ASN A 262 20.73 28.16 -6.18
C ASN A 262 21.52 29.43 -6.56
N ASN A 263 22.25 29.40 -7.67
CA ASN A 263 22.97 30.56 -8.17
C ASN A 263 23.21 30.45 -9.68
N ALA A 264 23.50 31.58 -10.28
CA ALA A 264 23.98 31.65 -11.65
C ALA A 264 25.06 32.72 -11.76
N LYS A 265 26.04 32.49 -12.63
CA LYS A 265 26.99 33.51 -13.02
C LYS A 265 26.41 34.32 -14.18
N VAL A 266 26.34 35.63 -14.00
CA VAL A 266 25.90 36.59 -15.00
C VAL A 266 27.10 37.37 -15.52
N GLN A 267 27.01 37.82 -16.76
CA GLN A 267 28.03 38.63 -17.40
C GLN A 267 27.37 39.85 -18.04
N LEU A 268 28.04 41.00 -17.96
CA LEU A 268 27.67 42.16 -18.73
C LEU A 268 28.43 42.18 -20.05
N ASN A 269 27.71 42.26 -21.17
CA ASN A 269 28.27 42.29 -22.53
C ASN A 269 28.79 43.69 -22.90
N GLU A 270 29.76 44.19 -22.13
CA GLU A 270 30.42 45.50 -22.31
C GLU A 270 31.93 45.38 -22.13
N GLU A 271 32.71 46.06 -22.96
CA GLU A 271 34.18 45.92 -23.04
C GLU A 271 34.93 46.70 -21.93
N ASN A 272 34.25 47.53 -21.15
CA ASN A 272 34.88 48.54 -20.30
C ASN A 272 35.07 48.15 -18.81
N PHE A 273 34.80 46.90 -18.43
CA PHE A 273 34.86 46.42 -17.04
C PHE A 273 36.17 45.70 -16.72
N ASN A 274 36.70 45.86 -15.50
CA ASN A 274 37.86 45.07 -15.03
C ASN A 274 37.45 43.62 -14.69
N ASP A 275 36.25 43.43 -14.14
CA ASP A 275 35.55 42.15 -14.01
C ASP A 275 34.09 42.35 -14.38
N ASN A 276 33.66 41.76 -15.49
CA ASN A 276 32.31 41.91 -16.02
C ASN A 276 31.35 40.83 -15.54
N THR A 277 31.73 40.03 -14.54
CA THR A 277 30.92 38.93 -14.04
C THR A 277 30.43 39.14 -12.61
N SER A 278 29.27 38.57 -12.29
CA SER A 278 28.69 38.58 -10.95
C SER A 278 27.99 37.24 -10.68
N ILE A 279 27.95 36.82 -9.42
CA ILE A 279 27.20 35.63 -9.00
C ILE A 279 25.93 36.10 -8.31
N VAL A 280 24.79 35.78 -8.91
CA VAL A 280 23.47 36.01 -8.33
C VAL A 280 22.98 34.74 -7.68
N ASN A 281 22.41 34.86 -6.48
CA ASN A 281 21.86 33.76 -5.69
C ASN A 281 20.33 33.81 -5.74
N PHE A 282 19.71 32.65 -5.84
CA PHE A 282 18.26 32.49 -5.84
C PHE A 282 17.84 31.22 -5.10
N SER A 283 16.57 31.16 -4.76
CA SER A 283 15.93 29.94 -4.25
C SER A 283 14.97 29.40 -5.30
N VAL A 284 14.91 28.08 -5.45
CA VAL A 284 13.91 27.43 -6.29
C VAL A 284 12.71 27.10 -5.41
N ASN A 285 11.53 27.55 -5.81
CA ASN A 285 10.30 27.31 -5.04
C ASN A 285 9.53 26.06 -5.50
N ASN A 286 9.93 25.44 -6.61
CA ASN A 286 9.20 24.36 -7.26
C ASN A 286 10.12 23.29 -7.84
N LEU A 287 9.77 22.01 -7.66
CA LEU A 287 10.48 20.88 -8.27
C LEU A 287 10.52 20.96 -9.80
N ASN A 288 9.49 21.54 -10.45
CA ASN A 288 9.50 21.82 -11.89
C ASN A 288 10.62 22.77 -12.32
N GLY A 289 11.15 23.60 -11.42
CA GLY A 289 12.31 24.45 -11.70
C GLY A 289 13.62 23.68 -11.83
N LEU A 290 13.67 22.46 -11.27
CA LEU A 290 14.82 21.55 -11.33
C LEU A 290 14.68 20.45 -12.38
N VAL A 291 13.45 20.20 -12.86
CA VAL A 291 13.13 19.16 -13.83
C VAL A 291 12.63 19.77 -15.13
N THR A 292 13.50 19.78 -16.12
CA THR A 292 13.23 20.28 -17.47
C THR A 292 12.79 19.18 -18.42
N GLU A 293 13.28 17.95 -18.20
CA GLU A 293 12.97 16.78 -19.01
C GLU A 293 12.01 15.86 -18.26
N THR A 294 10.75 15.85 -18.69
CA THR A 294 9.69 15.02 -18.12
C THR A 294 9.45 13.72 -18.88
N ASP A 295 9.99 13.59 -20.10
CA ASP A 295 9.97 12.34 -20.86
C ASP A 295 11.29 11.60 -20.71
N LEU A 296 11.26 10.44 -20.05
CA LEU A 296 12.44 9.59 -19.89
C LEU A 296 12.72 8.75 -21.14
N GLY A 297 11.77 8.67 -22.08
CA GLY A 297 11.88 7.83 -23.27
C GLY A 297 11.79 6.33 -22.94
N LEU A 298 12.65 5.54 -23.60
CA LEU A 298 12.68 4.08 -23.43
C LEU A 298 13.42 3.68 -22.14
N ILE A 299 12.75 2.88 -21.31
CA ILE A 299 13.31 2.33 -20.07
C ILE A 299 13.31 0.80 -20.09
N ASN A 300 14.25 0.20 -19.36
CA ASN A 300 14.40 -1.25 -19.29
C ASN A 300 13.43 -1.90 -18.29
N SER A 301 13.11 -1.21 -17.19
CA SER A 301 12.21 -1.73 -16.16
C SER A 301 11.44 -0.61 -15.45
N ILE A 302 10.20 -0.89 -15.08
CA ILE A 302 9.34 0.00 -14.28
C ILE A 302 9.59 -0.31 -12.80
N THR A 303 10.76 0.07 -12.31
CA THR A 303 11.13 0.02 -10.88
C THR A 303 11.41 1.43 -10.36
N GLU A 304 11.23 1.65 -9.06
CA GLU A 304 11.49 2.96 -8.46
C GLU A 304 12.95 3.38 -8.67
N ASP A 305 13.90 2.46 -8.45
CA ASP A 305 15.33 2.70 -8.61
C ASP A 305 15.71 3.09 -10.04
N GLU A 306 15.21 2.37 -11.05
CA GLU A 306 15.50 2.67 -12.45
C GLU A 306 14.90 4.01 -12.87
N LEU A 307 13.65 4.30 -12.48
CA LEU A 307 13.02 5.58 -12.80
C LEU A 307 13.70 6.75 -12.10
N GLN A 308 14.09 6.61 -10.82
CA GLN A 308 14.89 7.61 -10.10
C GLN A 308 16.23 7.85 -10.76
N LYS A 309 16.94 6.78 -11.17
CA LYS A 309 18.21 6.92 -11.87
C LYS A 309 18.05 7.66 -13.20
N GLN A 310 17.04 7.31 -14.00
CA GLN A 310 16.80 7.92 -15.31
C GLN A 310 16.38 9.39 -15.19
N ILE A 311 15.51 9.75 -14.26
CA ILE A 311 15.11 11.15 -14.07
C ILE A 311 16.27 12.01 -13.60
N LEU A 312 17.14 11.50 -12.72
CA LEU A 312 18.35 12.22 -12.29
C LEU A 312 19.35 12.39 -13.42
N ASN A 313 19.58 11.35 -14.23
CA ASN A 313 20.47 11.43 -15.39
C ASN A 313 20.01 12.47 -16.42
N LYS A 314 18.68 12.59 -16.62
CA LYS A 314 18.09 13.56 -17.56
C LYS A 314 18.01 14.98 -16.99
N ASN A 315 18.09 15.15 -15.67
CA ASN A 315 17.92 16.43 -15.00
C ASN A 315 19.09 16.72 -14.03
N PRO A 316 20.24 17.20 -14.54
CA PRO A 316 21.46 17.42 -13.74
C PRO A 316 21.29 18.43 -12.59
N LEU A 317 20.39 19.41 -12.73
CA LEU A 317 20.12 20.39 -11.68
C LEU A 317 19.41 19.75 -10.47
N LEU A 318 18.47 18.81 -10.71
CA LEU A 318 17.86 18.01 -9.65
C LEU A 318 18.91 17.14 -8.96
N GLN A 319 19.81 16.50 -9.71
CA GLN A 319 20.88 15.69 -9.14
C GLN A 319 21.78 16.53 -8.21
N LYS A 320 22.27 17.69 -8.68
CA LYS A 320 23.06 18.62 -7.87
C LYS A 320 22.31 19.09 -6.62
N TYR A 321 20.99 19.33 -6.72
CA TYR A 321 20.16 19.71 -5.59
C TYR A 321 20.15 18.61 -4.51
N LEU A 322 19.93 17.35 -4.89
CA LEU A 322 19.91 16.22 -3.95
C LEU A 322 21.29 15.93 -3.34
N ASP A 323 22.36 16.00 -4.14
CA ASP A 323 23.73 15.79 -3.68
C ASP A 323 24.12 16.79 -2.57
N ASN A 324 23.69 18.05 -2.71
CA ASN A 324 23.91 19.11 -1.73
C ASN A 324 22.92 19.06 -0.55
N ASN A 325 21.79 18.37 -0.69
CA ASN A 325 20.76 18.23 0.33
C ASN A 325 20.53 16.76 0.71
N LYS A 326 21.55 16.09 1.24
CA LYS A 326 21.57 14.63 1.53
C LYS A 326 20.41 14.08 2.39
N LYS A 327 19.64 14.93 3.06
CA LYS A 327 18.45 14.53 3.85
C LYS A 327 17.17 14.46 3.01
N ILE A 328 17.18 15.06 1.82
CA ILE A 328 16.07 15.09 0.89
C ILE A 328 16.19 13.90 -0.03
N GLN A 329 15.11 13.14 -0.17
CA GLN A 329 15.03 11.97 -1.02
C GLN A 329 13.99 12.21 -2.11
N LEU A 330 14.29 11.72 -3.30
CA LEU A 330 13.37 11.69 -4.41
C LEU A 330 12.53 10.41 -4.31
N ASN A 331 11.23 10.55 -4.16
CA ASN A 331 10.30 9.45 -3.99
C ASN A 331 9.41 9.31 -5.21
N VAL A 332 9.13 8.08 -5.61
CA VAL A 332 8.15 7.77 -6.67
C VAL A 332 6.76 7.67 -6.04
N LYS A 333 5.80 8.33 -6.66
CA LYS A 333 4.37 8.33 -6.31
C LYS A 333 3.56 7.93 -7.53
N ASP A 334 2.45 7.24 -7.34
CA ASP A 334 1.52 6.87 -8.41
C ASP A 334 2.19 6.19 -9.63
N LEU A 335 3.01 5.17 -9.39
CA LEU A 335 3.68 4.38 -10.44
C LEU A 335 2.67 3.67 -11.35
N LYS A 336 2.68 3.96 -12.65
CA LYS A 336 1.81 3.35 -13.67
C LYS A 336 2.62 2.80 -14.84
N LEU A 337 1.96 2.19 -15.84
CA LEU A 337 2.64 1.57 -16.99
C LEU A 337 3.40 2.55 -17.91
N ARG A 338 2.99 3.83 -17.96
CA ARG A 338 3.54 4.83 -18.90
C ARG A 338 3.90 6.17 -18.26
N ASN A 339 3.61 6.31 -16.97
CA ASN A 339 3.89 7.53 -16.23
C ASN A 339 4.05 7.22 -14.74
N ALA A 340 4.77 8.10 -14.08
CA ALA A 340 4.89 8.13 -12.63
C ALA A 340 4.87 9.59 -12.17
N ALA A 341 4.48 9.80 -10.92
CA ALA A 341 4.69 11.07 -10.24
C ALA A 341 5.94 10.99 -9.37
N PHE A 342 6.64 12.10 -9.19
CA PHE A 342 7.79 12.20 -8.31
C PHE A 342 7.57 13.32 -7.33
N THR A 343 8.03 13.12 -6.10
CA THR A 343 7.92 14.09 -5.01
C THR A 343 9.20 14.07 -4.19
N LEU A 344 9.48 15.16 -3.47
CA LEU A 344 10.61 15.20 -2.54
C LEU A 344 10.12 14.95 -1.12
N SER A 345 10.94 14.30 -0.30
CA SER A 345 10.61 14.04 1.12
C SER A 345 10.43 15.32 1.94
N SER A 346 11.06 16.43 1.53
CA SER A 346 10.92 17.76 2.12
C SER A 346 11.49 18.83 1.17
N GLY A 347 11.23 20.11 1.46
CA GLY A 347 11.72 21.25 0.66
C GLY A 347 10.72 21.70 -0.40
N LEU A 348 10.75 21.08 -1.58
CA LEU A 348 9.89 21.46 -2.71
C LEU A 348 8.61 20.62 -2.69
N THR A 349 7.44 21.27 -2.59
CA THR A 349 6.17 20.60 -2.27
C THR A 349 5.33 20.16 -3.48
N GLN A 350 5.77 20.44 -4.71
CA GLN A 350 5.02 20.05 -5.91
C GLN A 350 5.46 18.70 -6.45
N ASP A 351 4.46 17.87 -6.77
CA ASP A 351 4.67 16.62 -7.50
C ASP A 351 4.91 16.94 -8.99
N ILE A 352 5.86 16.24 -9.59
CA ILE A 352 6.10 16.29 -11.03
C ILE A 352 5.59 15.01 -11.68
N LYS A 353 5.04 15.10 -12.88
CA LYS A 353 4.62 13.93 -13.66
C LYS A 353 5.62 13.69 -14.77
N ILE A 354 6.08 12.45 -14.87
CA ILE A 354 6.96 12.03 -15.94
C ILE A 354 6.30 10.98 -16.82
N THR A 355 6.76 10.87 -18.06
CA THR A 355 6.35 9.83 -19.02
C THR A 355 7.52 8.94 -19.40
N TYR A 356 7.22 7.70 -19.77
CA TYR A 356 8.20 6.73 -20.22
C TYR A 356 7.52 5.59 -21.00
N GLN A 357 8.34 4.80 -21.69
CA GLN A 357 7.92 3.61 -22.41
C GLN A 357 8.80 2.41 -22.02
N CYS A 358 8.16 1.33 -21.57
CA CYS A 358 8.81 0.03 -21.35
C CYS A 358 8.27 -0.96 -22.40
N GLU A 359 9.15 -1.54 -23.20
CA GLU A 359 8.71 -2.44 -24.29
C GLU A 359 8.69 -3.90 -23.90
N ASN A 360 9.47 -4.33 -22.92
CA ASN A 360 9.64 -5.75 -22.59
C ASN A 360 8.77 -6.17 -21.39
N VAL A 361 8.30 -7.42 -21.41
CA VAL A 361 7.48 -8.01 -20.34
C VAL A 361 8.25 -8.13 -19.02
N ASP A 362 9.55 -8.47 -19.07
CA ASP A 362 10.42 -8.54 -17.88
C ASP A 362 10.64 -7.18 -17.21
N GLY A 363 10.50 -6.09 -17.97
CA GLY A 363 10.51 -4.74 -17.44
C GLY A 363 9.25 -4.35 -16.67
N ILE A 364 8.11 -5.03 -16.89
CA ILE A 364 6.82 -4.73 -16.22
C ILE A 364 6.37 -5.82 -15.23
N ILE A 365 6.90 -7.05 -15.35
CA ILE A 365 6.74 -8.12 -14.36
C ILE A 365 8.07 -8.29 -13.64
N THR A 366 8.28 -7.48 -12.61
CA THR A 366 9.54 -7.44 -11.85
C THR A 366 9.59 -8.50 -10.75
N ASN A 367 8.44 -8.85 -10.18
CA ASN A 367 8.31 -9.93 -9.20
C ASN A 367 7.85 -11.23 -9.86
N LEU A 368 8.79 -12.16 -10.03
CA LEU A 368 8.53 -13.48 -10.60
C LEU A 368 8.09 -14.53 -9.57
N ASN A 369 8.34 -14.30 -8.28
CA ASN A 369 7.91 -15.18 -7.20
C ASN A 369 6.51 -14.75 -6.72
N LEU A 370 5.47 -15.39 -7.23
CA LEU A 370 4.09 -15.08 -6.89
C LEU A 370 3.70 -15.68 -5.54
N ASP A 371 2.67 -15.13 -4.93
CA ASP A 371 2.13 -15.66 -3.69
C ASP A 371 1.45 -17.03 -3.92
N PRO A 372 1.37 -17.89 -2.90
CA PRO A 372 0.72 -19.19 -3.01
C PRO A 372 -0.76 -19.06 -3.43
N ILE A 373 -1.18 -19.92 -4.35
CA ILE A 373 -2.57 -20.00 -4.82
C ILE A 373 -3.28 -21.10 -4.04
N GLU A 374 -4.30 -20.70 -3.28
CA GLU A 374 -5.18 -21.62 -2.55
C GLU A 374 -6.39 -22.00 -3.42
N ASN A 375 -6.92 -23.22 -3.23
CA ASN A 375 -8.04 -23.76 -4.01
C ASN A 375 -7.78 -23.72 -5.53
N TRP A 376 -6.65 -24.26 -5.96
CA TRP A 376 -6.31 -24.38 -7.38
C TRP A 376 -7.41 -25.10 -8.17
N ASP A 377 -7.88 -24.46 -9.24
CA ASP A 377 -8.89 -24.98 -10.15
C ASP A 377 -8.24 -25.34 -11.48
N LYS A 378 -8.22 -26.64 -11.79
CA LYS A 378 -7.66 -27.17 -13.04
C LYS A 378 -8.47 -26.70 -14.27
N ASN A 379 -9.72 -26.25 -14.10
CA ASN A 379 -10.58 -25.79 -15.18
C ASN A 379 -10.34 -24.30 -15.54
N GLU A 380 -10.07 -23.46 -14.54
CA GLU A 380 -9.80 -22.01 -14.71
C GLU A 380 -8.38 -21.55 -14.27
N PRO A 381 -7.28 -22.26 -14.63
CA PRO A 381 -5.95 -21.96 -14.08
C PRO A 381 -5.43 -20.58 -14.51
N ILE A 382 -5.70 -20.16 -15.75
CA ILE A 382 -5.21 -18.89 -16.32
C ILE A 382 -5.70 -17.69 -15.50
N LYS A 383 -6.98 -17.68 -15.11
CA LYS A 383 -7.58 -16.59 -14.32
C LYS A 383 -6.95 -16.47 -12.94
N GLN A 384 -6.67 -17.60 -12.28
CA GLN A 384 -5.98 -17.62 -11.00
C GLN A 384 -4.54 -17.11 -11.13
N LEU A 385 -3.83 -17.49 -12.20
CA LEU A 385 -2.47 -17.02 -12.49
C LEU A 385 -2.40 -15.52 -12.78
N ILE A 386 -3.32 -14.97 -13.59
CA ILE A 386 -3.39 -13.52 -13.86
C ILE A 386 -3.63 -12.74 -12.57
N THR A 387 -4.55 -13.22 -11.73
CA THR A 387 -4.83 -12.62 -10.42
C THR A 387 -3.57 -12.61 -9.54
N ALA A 388 -2.86 -13.74 -9.47
CA ALA A 388 -1.62 -13.85 -8.70
C ALA A 388 -0.50 -12.91 -9.24
N ILE A 389 -0.35 -12.82 -10.57
CA ILE A 389 0.61 -11.91 -11.21
C ILE A 389 0.29 -10.45 -10.85
N LYS A 390 -0.97 -10.03 -11.00
CA LYS A 390 -1.42 -8.65 -10.74
C LYS A 390 -1.31 -8.27 -9.27
N ASN A 391 -1.57 -9.20 -8.35
CA ASN A 391 -1.38 -8.97 -6.92
C ASN A 391 0.10 -8.74 -6.57
N LYS A 392 1.01 -9.49 -7.18
CA LYS A 392 2.46 -9.35 -6.93
C LYS A 392 3.10 -8.19 -7.70
N ASN A 393 2.49 -7.78 -8.81
CA ASN A 393 2.95 -6.69 -9.68
C ASN A 393 1.80 -5.68 -9.88
N PRO A 394 1.52 -4.80 -8.89
CA PRO A 394 0.32 -3.97 -8.89
C PRO A 394 0.17 -3.02 -10.09
N ILE A 395 1.27 -2.65 -10.74
CA ILE A 395 1.26 -1.82 -11.96
C ILE A 395 0.50 -2.47 -13.12
N LEU A 396 0.37 -3.81 -13.10
CA LEU A 396 -0.39 -4.54 -14.10
C LEU A 396 -1.91 -4.39 -13.94
N ASN A 397 -2.40 -3.84 -12.82
CA ASN A 397 -3.81 -3.49 -12.66
C ASN A 397 -4.26 -2.39 -13.64
N ASN A 398 -3.31 -1.64 -14.23
CA ASN A 398 -3.59 -0.74 -15.34
C ASN A 398 -4.02 -1.47 -16.63
N ILE A 399 -3.73 -2.78 -16.77
CA ILE A 399 -4.21 -3.63 -17.86
C ILE A 399 -5.57 -4.21 -17.45
N LYS A 400 -6.66 -3.56 -17.88
CA LYS A 400 -8.02 -3.95 -17.52
C LYS A 400 -8.50 -5.23 -18.22
N ASP A 401 -7.99 -5.49 -19.41
CA ASP A 401 -8.37 -6.65 -20.21
C ASP A 401 -7.42 -7.82 -19.93
N ASP A 402 -7.93 -8.82 -19.23
CA ASP A 402 -7.18 -10.04 -18.89
C ASP A 402 -6.83 -10.88 -20.12
N SER A 403 -7.53 -10.70 -21.24
CA SER A 403 -7.22 -11.43 -22.49
C SER A 403 -5.89 -11.04 -23.12
N LEU A 404 -5.31 -9.91 -22.70
CA LEU A 404 -3.97 -9.50 -23.11
C LEU A 404 -2.87 -10.36 -22.48
N PHE A 405 -3.16 -11.11 -21.40
CA PHE A 405 -2.22 -12.05 -20.80
C PHE A 405 -2.28 -13.38 -21.55
N GLU A 406 -1.26 -13.64 -22.34
CA GLU A 406 -1.10 -14.88 -23.10
C GLU A 406 -0.37 -15.91 -22.24
N ILE A 407 -1.13 -16.82 -21.64
CA ILE A 407 -0.62 -17.96 -20.87
C ILE A 407 -1.06 -19.25 -21.56
N ASP A 408 -0.09 -20.00 -22.11
CA ASP A 408 -0.36 -21.34 -22.64
C ASP A 408 -0.58 -22.32 -21.47
N LYS A 409 -1.73 -23.01 -21.44
CA LYS A 409 -2.02 -24.05 -20.44
C LYS A 409 -0.94 -25.14 -20.40
N ASN A 410 -0.32 -25.46 -21.54
CA ASN A 410 0.73 -26.48 -21.60
C ASN A 410 2.06 -26.02 -20.98
N SER A 411 2.24 -24.70 -20.81
CA SER A 411 3.41 -24.12 -20.14
C SER A 411 3.35 -24.25 -18.61
N ILE A 412 2.18 -24.50 -18.04
CA ILE A 412 2.00 -24.67 -16.61
C ILE A 412 2.60 -26.02 -16.21
N LYS A 413 3.67 -25.97 -15.42
CA LYS A 413 4.38 -27.14 -14.91
C LYS A 413 4.31 -27.14 -13.38
N HIS A 414 3.96 -28.29 -12.83
CA HIS A 414 4.03 -28.57 -11.41
C HIS A 414 5.23 -29.49 -11.17
N ASP A 415 6.01 -29.21 -10.13
CA ASP A 415 7.08 -30.11 -9.69
C ASP A 415 6.48 -31.42 -9.15
N ASN A 416 7.28 -32.48 -9.05
CA ASN A 416 6.82 -33.74 -8.47
C ASN A 416 6.46 -33.53 -6.99
N PHE A 417 5.33 -34.10 -6.56
CA PHE A 417 4.83 -34.04 -5.20
C PHE A 417 4.20 -35.37 -4.79
N THR A 418 4.03 -35.56 -3.49
CA THR A 418 3.47 -36.76 -2.85
C THR A 418 2.17 -36.40 -2.16
N ILE A 419 1.46 -37.38 -1.58
CA ILE A 419 0.26 -37.09 -0.79
C ILE A 419 0.55 -36.25 0.46
N THR A 420 1.79 -36.13 0.94
CA THR A 420 2.10 -35.40 2.19
C THR A 420 2.46 -33.93 2.00
N ASP A 421 2.73 -33.47 0.77
CA ASP A 421 3.28 -32.13 0.56
C ASP A 421 2.21 -31.03 0.62
N ARG A 422 2.24 -30.13 1.59
CA ARG A 422 1.22 -29.07 1.64
C ARG A 422 1.27 -28.11 0.43
N ASP A 423 2.47 -27.73 0.00
CA ASP A 423 2.70 -26.77 -1.07
C ASP A 423 3.37 -27.47 -2.26
N VAL A 424 2.84 -27.28 -3.48
CA VAL A 424 3.41 -27.79 -4.74
C VAL A 424 4.03 -26.64 -5.53
N ASN A 425 5.35 -26.66 -5.66
CA ASN A 425 6.07 -25.68 -6.47
C ASN A 425 5.65 -25.80 -7.94
N SER A 426 5.40 -24.65 -8.56
CA SER A 426 4.83 -24.57 -9.90
C SER A 426 5.43 -23.39 -10.66
N ARG A 427 5.44 -23.49 -11.99
CA ARG A 427 5.93 -22.45 -12.88
C ARG A 427 5.13 -22.43 -14.17
N PHE A 428 5.11 -21.29 -14.85
CA PHE A 428 4.46 -21.13 -16.14
C PHE A 428 5.16 -20.04 -16.94
N GLU A 429 4.83 -19.92 -18.22
CA GLU A 429 5.32 -18.84 -19.08
C GLU A 429 4.17 -17.88 -19.40
N VAL A 430 4.45 -16.58 -19.35
CA VAL A 430 3.47 -15.53 -19.67
C VAL A 430 4.06 -14.52 -20.65
N LYS A 431 3.24 -14.15 -21.63
CA LYS A 431 3.42 -12.99 -22.51
C LYS A 431 2.30 -11.99 -22.27
N ILE A 432 2.53 -10.73 -22.57
CA ILE A 432 1.49 -9.70 -22.53
C ILE A 432 1.42 -9.06 -23.91
N ASN A 433 0.27 -9.15 -24.58
CA ASN A 433 0.08 -8.55 -25.89
C ASN A 433 0.34 -7.04 -25.84
N GLY A 434 1.11 -6.53 -26.80
CA GLY A 434 1.63 -5.16 -26.81
C GLY A 434 3.01 -4.98 -26.14
N TYR A 435 3.59 -6.03 -25.55
CA TYR A 435 4.95 -6.05 -25.00
C TYR A 435 5.78 -7.18 -25.65
N LYS A 436 7.10 -6.99 -25.69
CA LYS A 436 8.08 -7.92 -26.26
C LYS A 436 8.57 -8.93 -25.22
N GLY A 437 8.90 -10.13 -25.67
CA GLY A 437 9.46 -11.19 -24.82
C GLY A 437 8.42 -11.96 -23.98
N SER A 438 8.91 -12.85 -23.13
CA SER A 438 8.13 -13.62 -22.16
C SER A 438 8.89 -13.76 -20.85
N VAL A 439 8.18 -14.00 -19.75
CA VAL A 439 8.77 -14.29 -18.44
C VAL A 439 8.24 -15.60 -17.87
N LYS A 440 8.98 -16.15 -16.90
CA LYS A 440 8.64 -17.42 -16.26
C LYS A 440 8.42 -17.24 -14.74
N PRO A 441 7.23 -16.80 -14.31
CA PRO A 441 6.92 -16.72 -12.89
C PRO A 441 6.87 -18.11 -12.25
N ASN A 442 7.19 -18.16 -10.96
CA ASN A 442 6.99 -19.32 -10.11
C ASN A 442 5.97 -18.99 -9.02
N PHE A 443 5.28 -20.03 -8.55
CA PHE A 443 4.27 -19.95 -7.52
C PHE A 443 4.17 -21.28 -6.80
N LYS A 444 3.38 -21.32 -5.72
CA LYS A 444 3.04 -22.55 -5.02
C LYS A 444 1.54 -22.79 -5.13
N VAL A 445 1.13 -24.00 -5.47
CA VAL A 445 -0.25 -24.44 -5.24
C VAL A 445 -0.32 -24.92 -3.79
N ARG A 446 -1.12 -24.23 -2.96
CA ARG A 446 -1.31 -24.59 -1.56
C ARG A 446 -2.55 -25.46 -1.40
N ARG A 447 -2.32 -26.69 -0.96
CA ARG A 447 -3.34 -27.73 -0.82
C ARG A 447 -3.96 -27.70 0.58
N LYS A 448 -5.22 -28.13 0.68
CA LYS A 448 -5.94 -28.28 1.96
C LYS A 448 -5.78 -29.69 2.51
N GLU A 449 -5.72 -29.85 3.83
CA GLU A 449 -5.55 -31.19 4.40
C GLU A 449 -6.87 -31.98 4.36
N VAL A 450 -6.84 -33.27 4.02
CA VAL A 450 -8.07 -34.12 3.94
C VAL A 450 -8.87 -34.04 5.25
N LYS A 451 -8.21 -34.08 6.41
CA LYS A 451 -8.86 -34.02 7.73
C LYS A 451 -9.54 -32.68 8.04
N GLU A 452 -9.17 -31.60 7.35
CA GLU A 452 -9.83 -30.30 7.51
C GLU A 452 -11.18 -30.27 6.77
N VAL A 453 -11.32 -31.09 5.72
CA VAL A 453 -12.54 -31.25 4.92
C VAL A 453 -13.45 -32.30 5.53
N ILE A 454 -12.90 -33.47 5.87
CA ILE A 454 -13.62 -34.59 6.48
C ILE A 454 -13.33 -34.57 7.98
N LYS A 455 -14.17 -33.83 8.71
CA LYS A 455 -13.99 -33.55 10.15
C LYS A 455 -14.52 -34.69 11.03
N THR A 456 -15.63 -35.30 10.63
CA THR A 456 -16.24 -36.42 11.35
C THR A 456 -15.62 -37.72 10.84
N ASN A 457 -14.80 -38.34 11.68
CA ASN A 457 -14.13 -39.59 11.36
C ASN A 457 -14.90 -40.83 11.81
N ASN A 458 -15.75 -40.75 12.85
CA ASN A 458 -16.60 -41.85 13.26
C ASN A 458 -18.01 -41.71 12.67
N ILE A 459 -18.40 -42.63 11.79
CA ILE A 459 -19.69 -42.62 11.09
C ILE A 459 -20.68 -43.68 11.62
N GLY A 460 -20.36 -44.29 12.77
CA GLY A 460 -21.22 -45.22 13.50
C GLY A 460 -21.32 -46.61 12.89
N LYS A 461 -22.43 -47.29 13.17
CA LYS A 461 -22.71 -48.66 12.73
C LYS A 461 -23.76 -48.68 11.62
N PHE A 462 -23.50 -49.38 10.51
CA PHE A 462 -24.44 -49.50 9.39
C PHE A 462 -24.13 -50.71 8.49
N TYR A 463 -25.14 -51.18 7.77
CA TYR A 463 -25.00 -52.23 6.76
C TYR A 463 -24.54 -51.62 5.43
N TRP A 464 -23.57 -52.25 4.78
CA TRP A 464 -23.03 -51.83 3.49
C TRP A 464 -22.63 -53.06 2.68
N THR A 465 -22.78 -52.96 1.37
CA THR A 465 -22.29 -53.93 0.38
C THR A 465 -21.54 -53.25 -0.76
N THR A 466 -21.50 -51.91 -0.78
CA THR A 466 -20.79 -51.14 -1.81
C THR A 466 -19.93 -50.03 -1.20
N LYS A 467 -18.85 -49.68 -1.91
CA LYS A 467 -18.02 -48.50 -1.56
C LYS A 467 -18.84 -47.20 -1.61
N GLN A 468 -19.84 -47.13 -2.49
CA GLN A 468 -20.69 -45.95 -2.63
C GLN A 468 -21.51 -45.70 -1.36
N GLU A 469 -22.07 -46.75 -0.73
CA GLU A 469 -22.81 -46.59 0.54
C GLU A 469 -21.91 -46.04 1.66
N ILE A 470 -20.63 -46.42 1.69
CA ILE A 470 -19.65 -45.87 2.63
C ILE A 470 -19.38 -44.39 2.31
N ILE A 471 -19.19 -44.04 1.04
CA ILE A 471 -19.00 -42.65 0.58
C ILE A 471 -20.21 -41.78 0.97
N ASP A 472 -21.42 -42.26 0.70
CA ASP A 472 -22.67 -41.58 1.02
C ASP A 472 -22.79 -41.38 2.54
N ARG A 473 -22.38 -42.38 3.33
CA ARG A 473 -22.36 -42.28 4.80
C ARG A 473 -21.32 -41.27 5.29
N ILE A 474 -20.11 -41.25 4.72
CA ILE A 474 -19.08 -40.24 5.02
C ILE A 474 -19.60 -38.84 4.73
N SER A 475 -20.19 -38.63 3.55
CA SER A 475 -20.80 -37.36 3.14
C SER A 475 -21.88 -36.92 4.13
N MET A 476 -22.82 -37.81 4.46
CA MET A 476 -23.94 -37.52 5.37
C MET A 476 -23.46 -37.06 6.76
N TYR A 477 -22.43 -37.69 7.33
CA TYR A 477 -21.86 -37.32 8.63
C TYR A 477 -20.97 -36.07 8.60
N ASN A 478 -20.61 -35.60 7.41
CA ASN A 478 -19.80 -34.40 7.18
C ASN A 478 -20.65 -33.32 6.50
N ASN A 479 -21.86 -33.05 7.02
CA ASN A 479 -22.77 -31.99 6.55
C ASN A 479 -23.19 -32.11 5.07
N ASN A 480 -23.35 -33.33 4.56
CA ASN A 480 -23.66 -33.60 3.16
C ASN A 480 -22.66 -32.98 2.17
N ILE A 481 -21.39 -32.85 2.58
CA ILE A 481 -20.32 -32.36 1.69
C ILE A 481 -20.14 -33.40 0.57
N PRO A 482 -20.29 -33.01 -0.71
CA PRO A 482 -20.04 -33.91 -1.83
C PRO A 482 -18.64 -34.50 -1.76
N PHE A 483 -18.54 -35.83 -1.89
CA PHE A 483 -17.26 -36.51 -1.87
C PHE A 483 -16.52 -36.27 -3.20
N ASP A 484 -15.38 -35.58 -3.13
CA ASP A 484 -14.60 -35.19 -4.30
C ASP A 484 -13.81 -36.38 -4.86
N LEU A 485 -14.50 -37.25 -5.62
CA LEU A 485 -13.94 -38.44 -6.23
C LEU A 485 -12.80 -38.17 -7.23
N GLU A 486 -12.68 -36.94 -7.72
CA GLU A 486 -11.55 -36.55 -8.57
C GLU A 486 -10.26 -36.44 -7.76
N ASN A 487 -10.35 -36.04 -6.49
CA ASN A 487 -9.20 -35.72 -5.64
C ASN A 487 -9.01 -36.66 -4.43
N PHE A 488 -10.01 -37.46 -4.09
CA PHE A 488 -9.97 -38.45 -3.01
C PHE A 488 -10.03 -39.88 -3.55
N GLU A 489 -9.51 -40.81 -2.76
CA GLU A 489 -9.67 -42.24 -2.95
C GLU A 489 -9.88 -42.94 -1.60
N LEU A 490 -10.63 -44.04 -1.64
CA LEU A 490 -10.80 -44.92 -0.48
C LEU A 490 -9.82 -46.09 -0.59
N VAL A 491 -8.96 -46.25 0.41
CA VAL A 491 -8.00 -47.36 0.49
C VAL A 491 -8.11 -48.08 1.83
N ASN A 492 -7.53 -49.28 1.91
CA ASN A 492 -7.51 -50.10 3.13
C ASN A 492 -8.89 -50.30 3.77
N LEU A 493 -9.92 -50.54 2.96
CA LEU A 493 -11.28 -50.80 3.45
C LEU A 493 -11.30 -52.11 4.27
N THR A 494 -11.90 -52.04 5.46
CA THR A 494 -12.10 -53.15 6.41
C THR A 494 -13.53 -53.11 6.94
N TYR A 495 -13.93 -54.05 7.81
CA TYR A 495 -15.24 -54.00 8.46
C TYR A 495 -15.40 -52.86 9.48
N ASP A 496 -14.29 -52.27 9.94
CA ASP A 496 -14.32 -51.24 10.98
C ASP A 496 -13.80 -49.87 10.54
N SER A 497 -13.21 -49.81 9.34
CA SER A 497 -12.57 -48.57 8.90
C SER A 497 -12.25 -48.54 7.42
N VAL A 498 -12.04 -47.32 6.93
CA VAL A 498 -11.47 -47.04 5.61
C VAL A 498 -10.57 -45.81 5.70
N ASP A 499 -9.47 -45.79 4.97
CA ASP A 499 -8.64 -44.60 4.84
C ASP A 499 -9.12 -43.78 3.65
N VAL A 500 -9.39 -42.49 3.86
CA VAL A 500 -9.62 -41.52 2.80
C VAL A 500 -8.30 -40.82 2.52
N ASN A 501 -7.70 -41.13 1.37
CA ASN A 501 -6.46 -40.52 0.93
C ASN A 501 -6.74 -39.44 -0.10
N SER A 502 -5.92 -38.38 -0.08
CA SER A 502 -5.77 -37.56 -1.27
C SER A 502 -5.07 -38.35 -2.36
N LYS A 503 -5.53 -38.23 -3.61
CA LYS A 503 -4.85 -38.84 -4.76
C LYS A 503 -3.45 -38.25 -4.95
N THR A 504 -2.54 -39.05 -5.47
CA THR A 504 -1.14 -38.66 -5.70
C THR A 504 -0.96 -37.47 -6.63
N ASP A 505 -1.92 -37.20 -7.51
CA ASP A 505 -1.94 -36.08 -8.47
C ASP A 505 -2.94 -34.97 -8.09
N SER A 506 -3.49 -35.00 -6.86
CA SER A 506 -4.38 -33.96 -6.38
C SER A 506 -3.61 -32.67 -6.08
N LEU A 507 -3.96 -31.62 -6.83
CA LEU A 507 -3.49 -30.25 -6.57
C LEU A 507 -4.38 -29.50 -5.57
N ARG A 508 -5.45 -30.14 -5.08
CA ARG A 508 -6.42 -29.51 -4.18
C ARG A 508 -6.24 -29.94 -2.73
N TYR A 509 -5.98 -31.23 -2.52
CA TYR A 509 -5.86 -31.80 -1.18
C TYR A 509 -4.50 -32.47 -0.96
N PHE A 510 -4.14 -32.63 0.31
CA PHE A 510 -3.00 -33.43 0.76
C PHE A 510 -3.36 -34.14 2.07
N GLY A 511 -2.60 -35.17 2.41
CA GLY A 511 -2.76 -35.98 3.61
C GLY A 511 -3.80 -37.09 3.44
N ASN A 512 -4.18 -37.63 4.57
CA ASN A 512 -5.20 -38.67 4.69
C ASN A 512 -6.00 -38.48 5.98
N THR A 513 -7.10 -39.21 6.08
CA THR A 513 -7.84 -39.37 7.33
C THR A 513 -8.42 -40.78 7.39
N LYS A 514 -8.39 -41.40 8.57
CA LYS A 514 -9.00 -42.70 8.79
C LYS A 514 -10.43 -42.51 9.27
N ILE A 515 -11.37 -43.09 8.53
CA ILE A 515 -12.78 -43.15 8.89
C ILE A 515 -13.03 -44.46 9.63
N ILE A 516 -13.65 -44.36 10.80
CA ILE A 516 -14.00 -45.48 11.67
C ILE A 516 -15.51 -45.69 11.58
N PHE A 517 -15.92 -46.94 11.42
CA PHE A 517 -17.30 -47.39 11.46
C PHE A 517 -17.35 -48.80 12.03
N ASN A 518 -18.54 -49.36 12.22
CA ASN A 518 -18.70 -50.80 12.47
C ASN A 518 -19.67 -51.35 11.43
N THR A 519 -19.33 -52.49 10.82
CA THR A 519 -20.23 -53.16 9.90
C THR A 519 -21.42 -53.75 10.66
N ASP A 520 -22.63 -53.31 10.32
CA ASP A 520 -23.85 -53.96 10.78
C ASP A 520 -24.19 -55.10 9.83
N PHE A 521 -23.85 -56.33 10.18
CA PHE A 521 -24.22 -57.49 9.35
C PHE A 521 -25.75 -57.74 9.32
N ASN A 522 -26.54 -57.05 10.15
CA ASN A 522 -27.99 -57.14 10.07
C ASN A 522 -28.54 -56.34 8.88
N ASN A 523 -29.00 -57.04 7.84
CA ASN A 523 -29.59 -56.40 6.67
C ASN A 523 -31.00 -55.82 6.91
N ASN A 524 -31.66 -56.15 8.03
CA ASN A 524 -33.04 -55.76 8.35
C ASN A 524 -34.02 -55.99 7.19
N GLY A 525 -33.88 -57.09 6.44
CA GLY A 525 -34.77 -57.37 5.31
C GLY A 525 -34.38 -56.67 4.00
N LYS A 526 -33.38 -55.79 3.99
CA LYS A 526 -32.97 -55.05 2.79
C LYS A 526 -32.19 -55.94 1.83
N ASN A 527 -32.39 -55.69 0.52
CA ASN A 527 -31.65 -56.31 -0.58
C ASN A 527 -31.68 -57.85 -0.60
N MET A 528 -32.75 -58.47 -0.08
CA MET A 528 -33.03 -59.88 -0.32
C MET A 528 -34.17 -60.02 -1.35
N SER A 529 -34.25 -61.16 -2.00
CA SER A 529 -35.39 -61.51 -2.84
C SER A 529 -35.54 -63.03 -2.86
N ILE A 530 -36.79 -63.49 -2.85
CA ILE A 530 -37.09 -64.92 -2.93
C ILE A 530 -37.15 -65.32 -4.41
N TYR A 531 -36.50 -66.43 -4.75
CA TYR A 531 -36.41 -66.98 -6.11
C TYR A 531 -36.34 -68.51 -6.08
N GLY A 532 -36.27 -69.15 -7.25
CA GLY A 532 -36.08 -70.60 -7.35
C GLY A 532 -37.21 -71.40 -6.71
N THR A 533 -38.45 -70.98 -6.96
CA THR A 533 -39.67 -71.47 -6.32
C THR A 533 -40.24 -72.70 -7.04
N GLU A 534 -40.62 -73.73 -6.29
CA GLU A 534 -41.41 -74.88 -6.75
C GLU A 534 -42.60 -75.04 -5.78
N ASN A 535 -43.83 -75.17 -6.31
CA ASN A 535 -45.06 -75.28 -5.50
C ASN A 535 -45.17 -74.23 -4.39
N THR A 536 -44.73 -73.00 -4.67
CA THR A 536 -44.63 -71.90 -3.70
C THR A 536 -44.93 -70.58 -4.40
N ASP A 537 -45.85 -69.79 -3.84
CA ASP A 537 -46.15 -68.43 -4.29
C ASP A 537 -45.32 -67.42 -3.49
N VAL A 538 -44.89 -66.34 -4.13
CA VAL A 538 -44.04 -65.32 -3.49
C VAL A 538 -44.65 -63.93 -3.61
N ASP A 539 -44.62 -63.19 -2.50
CA ASP A 539 -44.98 -61.78 -2.41
C ASP A 539 -43.94 -61.05 -1.52
N GLY A 540 -42.97 -60.39 -2.16
CA GLY A 540 -41.83 -59.79 -1.47
C GLY A 540 -40.98 -60.82 -0.72
N MET A 541 -40.87 -60.66 0.60
CA MET A 541 -40.15 -61.59 1.50
C MET A 541 -41.04 -62.70 2.08
N VAL A 542 -42.25 -62.84 1.53
CA VAL A 542 -43.22 -63.82 1.97
C VAL A 542 -43.31 -64.94 0.95
N ALA A 543 -42.99 -66.18 1.34
CA ALA A 543 -43.19 -67.39 0.55
C ALA A 543 -44.38 -68.17 1.11
N ARG A 544 -45.37 -68.51 0.28
CA ARG A 544 -46.52 -69.33 0.64
C ARG A 544 -46.42 -70.66 -0.10
N THR A 545 -46.07 -71.69 0.64
CA THR A 545 -45.99 -73.06 0.10
C THR A 545 -47.40 -73.59 -0.20
N ASN A 546 -47.52 -74.39 -1.24
CA ASN A 546 -48.78 -74.99 -1.68
C ASN A 546 -48.60 -76.51 -1.74
N SER A 547 -49.16 -77.20 -0.76
CA SER A 547 -49.16 -78.66 -0.68
C SER A 547 -50.56 -79.20 -0.93
N ILE A 548 -50.62 -80.22 -1.78
CA ILE A 548 -51.80 -81.04 -2.01
C ILE A 548 -51.40 -82.50 -1.86
N ILE A 549 -52.13 -83.25 -1.02
CA ILE A 549 -52.09 -84.71 -0.94
C ILE A 549 -53.43 -85.20 -1.48
N GLU A 550 -53.42 -85.74 -2.70
CA GLU A 550 -54.62 -86.23 -3.37
C GLU A 550 -55.19 -87.48 -2.71
N GLU A 551 -56.49 -87.71 -2.91
CA GLU A 551 -57.12 -88.95 -2.50
C GLU A 551 -56.55 -90.16 -3.29
N ALA A 552 -56.47 -91.29 -2.60
CA ALA A 552 -56.03 -92.57 -3.10
C ALA A 552 -57.21 -93.36 -3.67
N THR A 553 -57.29 -93.49 -4.99
CA THR A 553 -58.29 -94.36 -5.65
C THR A 553 -57.76 -95.78 -5.88
N LEU A 554 -56.48 -95.92 -6.24
CA LEU A 554 -55.80 -97.21 -6.49
C LEU A 554 -54.36 -97.30 -5.92
N SER A 555 -53.76 -96.17 -5.53
CA SER A 555 -52.42 -96.09 -4.92
C SER A 555 -52.48 -95.44 -3.54
N HIS A 556 -51.68 -95.91 -2.59
CA HIS A 556 -51.60 -95.33 -1.23
C HIS A 556 -50.88 -93.98 -1.26
N ASN A 557 -51.61 -92.91 -1.58
CA ASN A 557 -51.09 -91.55 -1.58
C ASN A 557 -51.17 -90.96 -0.16
N TYR A 558 -50.02 -90.78 0.49
CA TYR A 558 -49.91 -90.18 1.83
C TYR A 558 -48.80 -89.11 1.91
N THR A 559 -48.29 -88.65 0.77
CA THR A 559 -47.28 -87.59 0.63
C THR A 559 -47.71 -86.57 -0.43
N ASP A 560 -47.05 -85.43 -0.51
CA ASP A 560 -47.34 -84.37 -1.49
C ASP A 560 -47.40 -84.89 -2.94
N THR A 561 -48.55 -84.74 -3.59
CA THR A 561 -48.77 -85.17 -4.99
C THR A 561 -48.03 -84.27 -5.98
N ASN A 562 -47.96 -82.97 -5.71
CA ASN A 562 -47.28 -82.00 -6.56
C ASN A 562 -45.75 -81.96 -6.35
N GLY A 563 -45.22 -82.80 -5.46
CA GLY A 563 -43.82 -82.78 -5.04
C GLY A 563 -43.54 -81.77 -3.92
N ALA A 564 -42.26 -81.66 -3.55
CA ALA A 564 -41.81 -80.79 -2.46
C ALA A 564 -42.05 -79.31 -2.78
N GLN A 565 -42.24 -78.49 -1.74
CA GLN A 565 -42.39 -77.05 -1.88
C GLN A 565 -41.05 -76.38 -1.57
N ARG A 566 -40.50 -75.65 -2.53
CA ARG A 566 -39.15 -75.09 -2.44
C ARG A 566 -39.13 -73.60 -2.73
N PHE A 567 -38.20 -72.91 -2.09
CA PHE A 567 -37.82 -71.54 -2.45
C PHE A 567 -36.41 -71.23 -1.93
N LYS A 568 -35.79 -70.19 -2.49
CA LYS A 568 -34.45 -69.72 -2.13
C LYS A 568 -34.42 -68.21 -1.93
N PHE A 569 -33.45 -67.69 -1.18
CA PHE A 569 -33.11 -66.28 -1.19
C PHE A 569 -31.62 -66.10 -0.85
N ASP A 570 -31.07 -64.95 -1.24
CA ASP A 570 -29.66 -64.61 -1.02
C ASP A 570 -29.49 -63.52 0.04
N TYR A 571 -28.42 -63.64 0.81
CA TYR A 571 -27.90 -62.63 1.71
C TYR A 571 -26.48 -62.26 1.28
N THR A 572 -26.24 -60.99 0.97
CA THR A 572 -24.93 -60.49 0.56
C THR A 572 -24.12 -60.04 1.78
N ILE A 573 -22.87 -60.50 1.87
CA ILE A 573 -21.93 -60.07 2.90
C ILE A 573 -20.81 -59.26 2.22
N PRO A 574 -20.43 -58.09 2.77
CA PRO A 574 -19.25 -57.37 2.34
C PRO A 574 -17.99 -58.25 2.48
N PHE A 575 -17.12 -58.23 1.49
CA PHE A 575 -15.97 -59.13 1.33
C PHE A 575 -16.34 -60.60 1.20
N SER A 576 -16.08 -61.41 2.22
CA SER A 576 -16.35 -62.84 2.21
C SER A 576 -16.70 -63.38 3.61
N ILE A 577 -17.34 -64.55 3.66
CA ILE A 577 -17.55 -65.32 4.90
C ILE A 577 -16.23 -65.60 5.61
N LYS A 578 -15.15 -65.84 4.84
CA LYS A 578 -13.82 -66.07 5.43
C LYS A 578 -13.34 -64.82 6.16
N ASP A 579 -13.52 -63.65 5.56
CA ASP A 579 -13.14 -62.38 6.17
C ASP A 579 -14.01 -62.07 7.39
N ALA A 580 -15.33 -62.30 7.31
CA ALA A 580 -16.25 -62.15 8.44
C ALA A 580 -15.91 -63.10 9.60
N TYR A 581 -15.54 -64.35 9.31
CA TYR A 581 -15.07 -65.31 10.30
C TYR A 581 -13.74 -64.91 10.94
N ASN A 582 -12.80 -64.38 10.16
CA ASN A 582 -11.53 -63.88 10.71
C ASN A 582 -11.72 -62.61 11.54
N TYR A 583 -12.73 -61.82 11.22
CA TYR A 583 -13.12 -60.62 11.96
C TYR A 583 -13.72 -60.97 13.33
N ASN A 584 -14.62 -61.95 13.39
CA ASN A 584 -15.13 -62.51 14.63
C ASN A 584 -15.36 -64.02 14.51
N ASN A 585 -14.46 -64.80 15.10
CA ASN A 585 -14.41 -66.27 14.98
C ASN A 585 -15.56 -66.99 15.70
N ASP A 586 -16.14 -66.36 16.72
CA ASP A 586 -17.23 -66.93 17.53
C ASP A 586 -18.63 -66.55 16.99
N SER A 587 -18.69 -65.74 15.93
CA SER A 587 -19.97 -65.31 15.37
C SER A 587 -20.75 -66.43 14.69
N LYS A 588 -22.07 -66.31 14.73
CA LYS A 588 -23.02 -67.21 14.07
C LYS A 588 -23.82 -66.47 13.01
N LEU A 589 -24.08 -67.17 11.91
CA LEU A 589 -25.07 -66.77 10.93
C LEU A 589 -26.46 -67.12 11.48
N LYS A 590 -27.31 -66.09 11.64
CA LYS A 590 -28.64 -66.20 12.22
C LYS A 590 -29.70 -65.81 11.20
N LEU A 591 -30.67 -66.69 10.99
CA LEU A 591 -31.85 -66.42 10.18
C LEU A 591 -33.06 -66.16 11.07
N TYR A 592 -33.65 -64.98 10.95
CA TYR A 592 -34.91 -64.62 11.62
C TYR A 592 -36.03 -64.67 10.59
N ALA A 593 -36.92 -65.63 10.77
CA ALA A 593 -38.09 -65.80 9.93
C ALA A 593 -39.26 -66.33 10.75
N LYS A 594 -40.47 -66.00 10.32
CA LYS A 594 -41.71 -66.51 10.90
C LYS A 594 -42.34 -67.50 9.93
N ILE A 595 -42.65 -68.70 10.42
CA ILE A 595 -43.37 -69.73 9.65
C ILE A 595 -44.77 -69.84 10.26
N THR A 596 -45.82 -69.70 9.47
CA THR A 596 -47.21 -69.78 9.95
C THR A 596 -48.02 -70.74 9.09
N LEU A 597 -48.73 -71.68 9.71
CA LEU A 597 -49.69 -72.53 9.02
C LEU A 597 -50.92 -71.68 8.62
N LYS A 598 -51.07 -71.39 7.33
CA LYS A 598 -52.17 -70.57 6.79
C LYS A 598 -53.37 -71.38 6.34
N LYS A 599 -53.12 -72.59 5.86
CA LYS A 599 -54.15 -73.47 5.33
C LYS A 599 -53.87 -74.88 5.78
N PHE A 600 -54.89 -75.52 6.32
CA PHE A 600 -54.88 -76.94 6.66
C PHE A 600 -56.31 -77.45 6.52
N LYS A 601 -56.63 -78.04 5.37
CA LYS A 601 -58.01 -78.40 5.01
C LYS A 601 -58.06 -79.78 4.36
N SER A 602 -59.16 -80.48 4.57
CA SER A 602 -59.58 -81.61 3.75
C SER A 602 -60.81 -81.19 2.93
N THR A 603 -61.17 -81.92 1.87
CA THR A 603 -62.30 -81.58 0.98
C THR A 603 -63.61 -81.26 1.73
N GLY A 604 -63.82 -81.80 2.94
CA GLY A 604 -65.00 -81.52 3.77
C GLY A 604 -64.75 -80.83 5.14
N TYR A 605 -63.50 -80.68 5.60
CA TYR A 605 -63.20 -80.17 6.95
C TYR A 605 -62.04 -79.17 6.97
N GLN A 606 -61.98 -78.37 8.04
CA GLN A 606 -60.86 -77.47 8.30
C GLN A 606 -60.13 -77.93 9.57
N GLY A 607 -58.82 -78.09 9.47
CA GLY A 607 -57.95 -78.28 10.62
C GLY A 607 -57.64 -76.95 11.32
N LYS A 608 -56.91 -77.02 12.44
CA LYS A 608 -56.45 -75.84 13.16
C LYS A 608 -55.38 -75.13 12.34
N ILE A 609 -55.49 -73.80 12.23
CA ILE A 609 -54.52 -72.93 11.55
C ILE A 609 -53.99 -71.88 12.53
N GLY A 610 -52.96 -71.14 12.12
CA GLY A 610 -52.38 -70.06 12.92
C GLY A 610 -51.31 -70.51 13.90
N ASP A 611 -50.98 -71.80 13.93
CA ASP A 611 -49.76 -72.29 14.58
C ASP A 611 -48.55 -71.68 13.86
N TYR A 612 -47.59 -71.17 14.62
CA TYR A 612 -46.44 -70.44 14.07
C TYR A 612 -45.19 -70.60 14.92
N MET A 613 -44.04 -70.58 14.24
CA MET A 613 -42.71 -70.56 14.86
C MET A 613 -41.89 -69.37 14.38
N GLY A 614 -40.91 -68.99 15.21
CA GLY A 614 -39.96 -67.92 14.91
C GLY A 614 -40.58 -66.52 14.95
N GLY A 615 -39.81 -65.53 14.48
CA GLY A 615 -40.21 -64.13 14.47
C GLY A 615 -39.04 -63.18 14.65
N TYR A 616 -39.32 -61.88 14.79
CA TYR A 616 -38.27 -60.86 14.65
C TYR A 616 -37.24 -60.93 15.80
N ASN A 617 -37.69 -61.44 16.95
CA ASN A 617 -36.91 -61.60 18.17
C ASN A 617 -36.49 -63.06 18.42
N SER A 618 -36.81 -64.00 17.51
CA SER A 618 -36.53 -65.42 17.68
C SER A 618 -35.85 -65.99 16.44
N THR A 619 -34.66 -66.54 16.62
CA THR A 619 -33.90 -67.10 15.51
C THR A 619 -34.53 -68.41 15.04
N LEU A 620 -34.79 -68.54 13.74
CA LEU A 620 -35.27 -69.77 13.13
C LEU A 620 -34.14 -70.80 13.00
N VAL A 621 -32.96 -70.34 12.54
CA VAL A 621 -31.75 -71.18 12.45
C VAL A 621 -30.50 -70.39 12.82
N GLU A 622 -29.64 -71.02 13.59
CA GLU A 622 -28.31 -70.52 13.95
C GLU A 622 -27.24 -71.49 13.47
N VAL A 623 -26.27 -70.99 12.72
CA VAL A 623 -25.13 -71.80 12.22
C VAL A 623 -23.82 -71.10 12.54
N PRO A 624 -22.85 -71.76 13.20
CA PRO A 624 -21.52 -71.19 13.39
C PRO A 624 -20.89 -70.76 12.06
N LEU A 625 -20.26 -69.59 12.01
CA LEU A 625 -19.60 -69.14 10.78
C LEU A 625 -18.49 -70.10 10.32
N SER A 626 -17.84 -70.79 11.26
CA SER A 626 -16.82 -71.81 10.96
C SER A 626 -17.36 -72.93 10.06
N GLU A 627 -18.59 -73.40 10.30
CA GLU A 627 -19.24 -74.44 9.50
C GLU A 627 -19.49 -73.96 8.06
N ILE A 628 -20.00 -72.73 7.90
CA ILE A 628 -20.22 -72.13 6.57
C ILE A 628 -18.89 -71.86 5.85
N ASN A 629 -17.88 -71.37 6.59
CA ASN A 629 -16.55 -71.10 6.04
C ASN A 629 -15.88 -72.38 5.52
N ASN A 630 -16.07 -73.51 6.19
CA ASN A 630 -15.48 -74.80 5.82
C ASN A 630 -16.17 -75.47 4.60
N LEU A 631 -17.31 -74.98 4.13
CA LEU A 631 -17.99 -75.54 2.94
C LEU A 631 -17.09 -75.44 1.70
N GLY A 632 -16.99 -76.52 0.91
CA GLY A 632 -16.41 -76.50 -0.43
C GLY A 632 -17.35 -75.86 -1.47
N SER A 633 -16.86 -75.62 -2.69
CA SER A 633 -17.58 -74.90 -3.76
C SER A 633 -18.90 -75.52 -4.23
N ASN A 634 -19.16 -76.79 -3.87
CA ASN A 634 -20.40 -77.52 -4.19
C ASN A 634 -21.04 -78.17 -2.95
N GLN A 635 -20.67 -77.72 -1.75
CA GLN A 635 -21.20 -78.25 -0.50
C GLN A 635 -22.26 -77.31 0.07
N SER A 636 -23.29 -77.90 0.68
CA SER A 636 -24.28 -77.18 1.45
C SER A 636 -24.27 -77.65 2.89
N TYR A 637 -24.45 -76.72 3.81
CA TYR A 637 -24.85 -77.07 5.18
C TYR A 637 -26.36 -77.31 5.15
N SER A 638 -26.83 -78.49 5.55
CA SER A 638 -28.27 -78.79 5.58
C SER A 638 -28.70 -79.26 6.97
N THR A 639 -29.84 -78.74 7.42
CA THR A 639 -30.45 -79.09 8.70
C THR A 639 -31.97 -79.14 8.57
N ASP A 640 -32.61 -80.01 9.32
CA ASP A 640 -34.03 -79.89 9.59
C ASP A 640 -34.24 -78.67 10.51
N VAL A 641 -35.23 -77.84 10.19
CA VAL A 641 -35.65 -76.74 11.05
C VAL A 641 -36.37 -77.34 12.26
N ASN A 642 -35.84 -77.13 13.46
CA ASN A 642 -36.48 -77.64 14.66
C ASN A 642 -37.78 -76.88 14.94
N THR A 643 -38.91 -77.50 14.59
CA THR A 643 -40.26 -76.95 14.79
C THR A 643 -40.77 -77.10 16.23
N ASN A 644 -39.99 -77.67 17.16
CA ASN A 644 -40.43 -78.03 18.52
C ASN A 644 -41.74 -78.86 18.53
N ASN A 645 -41.95 -79.67 17.50
CA ASN A 645 -43.17 -80.44 17.22
C ASN A 645 -44.44 -79.62 16.90
N GLU A 646 -44.35 -78.31 16.62
CA GLU A 646 -45.51 -77.49 16.28
C GLU A 646 -46.25 -77.98 15.03
N PHE A 647 -45.53 -78.48 14.03
CA PHE A 647 -46.09 -78.98 12.76
C PHE A 647 -46.02 -80.51 12.65
N LYS A 648 -46.04 -81.20 13.79
CA LYS A 648 -45.97 -82.66 13.86
C LYS A 648 -47.31 -83.24 14.31
N ASP A 649 -47.73 -84.31 13.63
CA ASP A 649 -48.92 -85.10 13.96
C ASP A 649 -50.21 -84.26 14.11
N MET A 650 -50.34 -83.21 13.29
CA MET A 650 -51.49 -82.32 13.30
C MET A 650 -52.73 -83.08 12.83
N GLU A 651 -53.75 -83.14 13.67
CA GLU A 651 -54.96 -83.92 13.40
C GLU A 651 -55.92 -83.18 12.46
N ILE A 652 -56.40 -83.88 11.43
CA ILE A 652 -57.43 -83.39 10.52
C ILE A 652 -58.51 -84.45 10.29
N SER A 653 -59.76 -84.04 10.45
CA SER A 653 -60.90 -84.88 10.11
C SER A 653 -61.05 -85.01 8.58
N TYR A 654 -61.51 -86.16 8.13
CA TYR A 654 -61.78 -86.43 6.72
C TYR A 654 -62.95 -87.41 6.56
N ARG A 655 -63.54 -87.42 5.37
CA ARG A 655 -64.58 -88.38 4.99
C ARG A 655 -63.93 -89.73 4.68
N SER A 656 -64.45 -90.81 5.22
CA SER A 656 -64.03 -92.18 4.90
C SER A 656 -65.18 -92.96 4.26
N ARG A 657 -64.85 -94.03 3.51
CA ARG A 657 -65.86 -94.89 2.88
C ARG A 657 -66.62 -95.69 3.93
N ASN A 658 -67.94 -95.72 3.81
CA ASN A 658 -68.76 -96.70 4.51
C ASN A 658 -68.77 -98.05 3.78
N PHE A 659 -69.44 -99.06 4.34
CA PHE A 659 -69.55 -100.40 3.76
C PHE A 659 -70.12 -100.40 2.31
N TRP A 660 -70.87 -99.36 1.93
CA TRP A 660 -71.45 -99.16 0.60
C TRP A 660 -70.58 -98.28 -0.33
N SER A 661 -69.30 -98.09 0.02
CA SER A 661 -68.32 -97.29 -0.75
C SER A 661 -68.65 -95.80 -0.88
N GLN A 662 -69.59 -95.25 -0.09
CA GLN A 662 -69.93 -93.83 -0.06
C GLN A 662 -69.05 -93.08 0.96
N CYS A 663 -68.57 -91.88 0.59
CA CYS A 663 -67.68 -91.04 1.40
C CYS A 663 -68.45 -90.24 2.47
N ASN A 664 -69.09 -90.94 3.41
CA ASN A 664 -70.00 -90.34 4.39
C ASN A 664 -69.61 -90.60 5.86
N ASN A 665 -68.66 -91.50 6.15
CA ASN A 665 -68.16 -91.72 7.51
C ASN A 665 -67.14 -90.65 7.88
N ARG A 666 -66.96 -90.38 9.18
CA ARG A 666 -65.93 -89.45 9.68
C ARG A 666 -64.79 -90.24 10.31
N SER A 667 -63.56 -89.92 9.94
CA SER A 667 -62.33 -90.42 10.57
C SER A 667 -61.33 -89.27 10.73
N THR A 668 -60.17 -89.54 11.32
CA THR A 668 -59.10 -88.56 11.57
C THR A 668 -57.76 -89.12 11.12
N LEU A 669 -56.96 -88.29 10.46
CA LEU A 669 -55.56 -88.56 10.13
C LEU A 669 -54.65 -87.51 10.73
N LYS A 670 -53.35 -87.81 10.75
CA LYS A 670 -52.30 -86.95 11.28
C LYS A 670 -51.37 -86.53 10.14
N LEU A 671 -51.18 -85.22 9.97
CA LEU A 671 -50.21 -84.65 9.05
C LEU A 671 -48.95 -84.24 9.83
N SER A 672 -47.79 -84.70 9.36
CA SER A 672 -46.49 -84.24 9.83
C SER A 672 -45.75 -83.55 8.69
N SER A 673 -45.17 -82.39 8.98
CA SER A 673 -44.40 -81.61 8.01
C SER A 673 -42.93 -81.56 8.41
N THR A 674 -42.07 -81.81 7.43
CA THR A 674 -40.62 -81.67 7.56
C THR A 674 -40.19 -80.44 6.78
N ILE A 675 -39.54 -79.50 7.47
CA ILE A 675 -39.02 -78.28 6.87
C ILE A 675 -37.49 -78.39 6.90
N LYS A 676 -36.88 -78.53 5.73
CA LYS A 676 -35.43 -78.57 5.56
C LYS A 676 -34.93 -77.21 5.11
N MET A 677 -33.79 -76.81 5.67
CA MET A 677 -33.04 -75.65 5.21
C MET A 677 -31.66 -76.10 4.76
N SER A 678 -31.16 -75.50 3.69
CA SER A 678 -29.76 -75.62 3.28
C SER A 678 -29.15 -74.26 3.02
N ILE A 679 -27.87 -74.11 3.38
CA ILE A 679 -27.06 -72.90 3.17
C ILE A 679 -25.91 -73.25 2.25
N THR A 680 -25.73 -72.45 1.21
CA THR A 680 -24.58 -72.53 0.30
C THR A 680 -23.89 -71.18 0.21
N LYS A 681 -22.55 -71.16 0.19
CA LYS A 681 -21.80 -69.95 -0.09
C LYS A 681 -21.47 -69.84 -1.59
N GLY A 682 -21.74 -68.68 -2.17
CA GLY A 682 -21.37 -68.35 -3.55
C GLY A 682 -19.88 -68.01 -3.69
N SER A 683 -19.45 -67.72 -4.91
CA SER A 683 -18.12 -67.13 -5.15
C SER A 683 -18.09 -65.67 -4.69
N VAL A 684 -16.89 -65.17 -4.36
CA VAL A 684 -16.67 -63.75 -4.12
C VAL A 684 -16.71 -63.03 -5.47
N ASN A 685 -17.58 -62.01 -5.60
CA ASN A 685 -17.72 -61.18 -6.79
C ASN A 685 -17.83 -59.70 -6.38
N ASN A 686 -17.06 -58.82 -7.03
CA ASN A 686 -17.03 -57.38 -6.74
C ASN A 686 -16.91 -57.06 -5.24
N ASP A 687 -15.92 -57.66 -4.58
CA ASP A 687 -15.65 -57.49 -3.14
C ASP A 687 -16.83 -57.90 -2.22
N ASN A 688 -17.74 -58.77 -2.67
CA ASN A 688 -18.87 -59.29 -1.87
C ASN A 688 -19.04 -60.80 -2.06
N GLN A 689 -19.68 -61.46 -1.11
CA GLN A 689 -20.06 -62.87 -1.22
C GLN A 689 -21.54 -63.06 -0.90
N ASN A 690 -22.26 -63.77 -1.77
CA ASN A 690 -23.65 -64.13 -1.54
C ASN A 690 -23.75 -65.46 -0.78
N ILE A 691 -24.66 -65.52 0.18
CA ILE A 691 -25.03 -66.71 0.94
C ILE A 691 -26.48 -67.04 0.60
N SER A 692 -26.68 -68.18 -0.04
CA SER A 692 -28.00 -68.62 -0.46
C SER A 692 -28.59 -69.56 0.58
N PHE A 693 -29.80 -69.25 1.01
CA PHE A 693 -30.64 -70.10 1.85
C PHE A 693 -31.68 -70.75 0.95
N ALA A 694 -31.84 -72.07 1.05
CA ALA A 694 -32.85 -72.83 0.33
C ALA A 694 -33.71 -73.63 1.30
N PHE A 695 -35.02 -73.46 1.20
CA PHE A 695 -36.01 -74.17 1.99
C PHE A 695 -36.70 -75.25 1.16
N GLU A 696 -36.97 -76.40 1.78
CA GLU A 696 -37.77 -77.48 1.23
C GLU A 696 -38.77 -77.94 2.29
N VAL A 697 -40.07 -77.87 1.97
CA VAL A 697 -41.15 -78.37 2.81
C VAL A 697 -41.72 -79.63 2.17
N THR A 698 -41.87 -80.65 3.01
CA THR A 698 -42.52 -81.91 2.64
C THR A 698 -43.55 -82.28 3.68
N ASN A 699 -44.71 -82.74 3.23
CA ASN A 699 -45.82 -83.12 4.08
C ASN A 699 -46.11 -84.60 3.91
N ARG A 700 -46.42 -85.24 5.03
CA ARG A 700 -46.72 -86.66 5.06
C ARG A 700 -47.87 -86.92 6.02
N MET A 701 -48.87 -87.62 5.53
CA MET A 701 -49.93 -88.18 6.35
C MET A 701 -49.47 -89.51 6.96
N ASN A 702 -49.98 -89.82 8.16
CA ASN A 702 -49.74 -91.10 8.80
C ASN A 702 -50.39 -92.28 8.05
N ASP A 703 -51.44 -92.01 7.27
CA ASP A 703 -52.12 -92.96 6.38
C ASP A 703 -52.78 -92.20 5.21
N TYR A 704 -53.34 -92.91 4.23
CA TYR A 704 -53.98 -92.30 3.05
C TYR A 704 -55.51 -92.12 3.23
N SER A 705 -56.10 -91.22 2.44
CA SER A 705 -57.54 -91.01 2.35
C SER A 705 -58.05 -91.43 0.97
N THR A 706 -59.19 -92.12 0.89
CA THR A 706 -59.79 -92.55 -0.39
C THR A 706 -60.95 -91.68 -0.86
N CYS A 707 -61.19 -90.54 -0.18
CA CYS A 707 -62.43 -89.75 -0.28
C CYS A 707 -62.23 -88.23 -0.18
N ASP A 708 -61.13 -87.80 0.40
CA ASP A 708 -60.79 -86.39 0.60
C ASP A 708 -59.34 -86.15 0.20
N GLN A 709 -59.13 -85.04 -0.49
CA GLN A 709 -57.83 -84.41 -0.72
C GLN A 709 -57.48 -83.53 0.48
N PHE A 710 -56.20 -83.46 0.83
CA PHE A 710 -55.68 -82.55 1.84
C PHE A 710 -54.89 -81.41 1.21
N ASP A 711 -55.10 -80.21 1.72
CA ASP A 711 -54.49 -78.97 1.24
C ASP A 711 -53.86 -78.24 2.42
N THR A 712 -52.54 -78.08 2.35
CA THR A 712 -51.73 -77.48 3.42
C THR A 712 -50.89 -76.35 2.85
N SER A 713 -50.79 -75.24 3.57
CA SER A 713 -49.97 -74.10 3.16
C SER A 713 -49.29 -73.45 4.35
N TYR A 714 -47.98 -73.31 4.26
CA TYR A 714 -47.15 -72.55 5.19
C TYR A 714 -46.73 -71.22 4.57
N GLU A 715 -46.89 -70.14 5.32
CA GLU A 715 -46.34 -68.83 5.02
C GLU A 715 -45.02 -68.62 5.76
N PHE A 716 -43.94 -68.47 5.00
CA PHE A 716 -42.61 -68.09 5.46
C PHE A 716 -42.45 -66.59 5.25
N ASN A 717 -42.26 -65.84 6.33
CA ASN A 717 -41.91 -64.43 6.28
C ASN A 717 -40.45 -64.26 6.71
N ILE A 718 -39.56 -64.00 5.75
CA ILE A 718 -38.13 -63.77 6.00
C ILE A 718 -37.95 -62.34 6.49
N GLN A 719 -37.48 -62.17 7.72
CA GLN A 719 -37.44 -60.86 8.38
C GLN A 719 -36.06 -60.22 8.34
N LYS A 720 -35.02 -60.98 8.69
CA LYS A 720 -33.63 -60.53 8.60
C LYS A 720 -32.65 -61.71 8.63
N VAL A 721 -31.48 -61.45 8.10
CA VAL A 721 -30.28 -62.27 8.32
C VAL A 721 -29.25 -61.41 9.03
N SER A 722 -28.59 -61.96 10.05
CA SER A 722 -27.51 -61.29 10.75
C SER A 722 -26.33 -62.23 11.00
N ILE A 723 -25.17 -61.62 11.21
CA ILE A 723 -24.00 -62.25 11.80
C ILE A 723 -23.82 -61.62 13.17
N GLU A 724 -23.88 -62.44 14.21
CA GLU A 724 -23.81 -62.03 15.63
C GLU A 724 -22.78 -62.86 16.37
#